data_AF-A0A812MQI7-F1
#
_entry.id   AF-A0A812MQI7-F1
#
_cell.length_a   1.000
_cell.length_b   1.000
_cell.length_c   1.000
_cell.angle_alpha   90.00
_cell.angle_beta   90.00
_cell.angle_gamma   90.00
#
_symmetry.space_group_name_H-M   'P 1'
#
loop_
_entity.id
_entity.type
_entity.pdbx_description
1 polymer ?
#
loop_
_entity_poly.entity_id
_entity_poly.type
_entity_poly.pdbx_seq_one_letter_code
_entity_poly.pdbx_strand_id
1 'polypeptide(L)'
;MGRGAESSTPEGLEMDLAELEAACAEVGISFEAEASVQESAFVAAVSALDLFEGMGSGPSDGTESQRYESLFSMTKTDRFESKRYSTVDEEVVRGISLRKSLSGLGRVWRYKPATWEPEHRAALHNLSWNVDHLDVFLSHTWRTPGWHKILALSFQCGCWNTLALWCAAEIMAIVLCLADVLPMPLVYEANVMGFTQDCPMGLWVFAFGAFALFLGLLLTPYWPDRCTPPDVGFIDVASIDQQDRRLMERGIYGIAGFLRVSSELRVLWSSPYLSRLWCIFELAAYKKVNPSGIISFRPLFVERILLGLLMAALTSGFCLILVRSGTGGSVMIYLNYGVFVLPYLLVAALLRRNYQEKHELRQELEHFDLNQVQCSQDFDRKFIHAAIEKWYGSKEAFTEHVRRDLRHELEPSLAISRFPLPYLLLWFATLLSTSFEFFLALWKGGAPVACLVSFAAGILVGIDIFVAASCVVLMTRLCDRLAFRRFGPFDHLQSLLICAIIVTLFSVSNSLAIMAYSHSLENSLLFVTVAFVVSVFVWWLDRARRTNSTSAQSGTSYAIWSEESEVGESLQAASLPANPSSWVNGSELLPWEFTGTLCGGKGALRAPGGTTEPDEVMKVAAALAAVPLLFAVRPYQEIKLLADDSLDGGGQKHDHRHHFLSQGKGLQEEAVRSKESLRVDAGPLPKKLPNCSDSDGVLALSGLYEVTNEMHFPGDCKISTTGAAEVRLSAPIRFEGEVQLLGTVAFKAHTPLPGPCVTMGSCAVHRSSSTSFSGCENNDEVASTRQSDDQASALNILRDLRLMGGSLTFTACRTVNHGGALYVGGNFTQQDGDLRALNVDARWSGGALFVAGSLKMSGGSVVVQNATASTCGGALNIIGMFSMSGGNVTVQNAAAALGGALGAEHADLSGGSLQVYNATAENGGAIHIGETLSMSGGNVTVQNASARRDGGALLVFGGGANLSGGSLQVRNAQAVQNGGALFLSKLSMSGTSITVQNAVAHSRTEGGGALYVKKEANISGGRLRVRDAKAMQYGGALVTASNLSMSGGNITVQNAWARKGGGAVYVRLHASLSNGSLQVRNATAAESGGALYIGRTLSMSGGNITVQNATTRKNGGAVHVHLHANLSGGSLQVRNATAAESG
;
A
#
# COMPACT_ATOMS: atom_id res chain seq x y z
N MET A 1 37.03 11.49 -55.49
CA MET A 1 38.33 10.91 -55.89
C MET A 1 38.61 9.74 -54.95
N GLY A 2 38.75 8.47 -55.30
CA GLY A 2 38.62 7.69 -56.53
C GLY A 2 38.88 6.20 -56.20
N ARG A 3 38.12 5.28 -56.85
CA ARG A 3 38.33 3.83 -57.21
C ARG A 3 38.95 2.86 -56.17
N GLY A 4 38.51 1.59 -56.00
CA GLY A 4 37.51 0.73 -56.66
C GLY A 4 37.57 -0.74 -56.16
N ALA A 5 36.78 -1.61 -56.82
CA ALA A 5 36.83 -3.10 -56.95
C ALA A 5 35.94 -4.01 -56.05
N GLU A 6 34.80 -4.42 -56.65
CA GLU A 6 34.36 -5.78 -57.08
C GLU A 6 34.39 -7.07 -56.21
N SER A 7 33.18 -7.66 -56.11
CA SER A 7 32.72 -9.07 -56.25
C SER A 7 33.37 -10.26 -55.50
N SER A 8 32.56 -11.03 -54.77
CA SER A 8 32.14 -12.44 -55.06
C SER A 8 31.60 -13.19 -53.82
N THR A 9 30.50 -13.95 -54.00
CA THR A 9 30.05 -15.13 -53.22
C THR A 9 30.43 -16.41 -54.02
N PRO A 10 30.27 -17.70 -53.59
CA PRO A 10 29.45 -18.29 -52.50
C PRO A 10 30.05 -19.57 -51.78
N GLU A 11 29.17 -20.31 -51.07
CA GLU A 11 29.26 -21.73 -50.53
C GLU A 11 29.94 -21.95 -49.15
N GLY A 12 29.47 -22.77 -48.21
CA GLY A 12 28.32 -23.68 -48.06
C GLY A 12 28.54 -24.57 -46.81
N LEU A 13 27.50 -24.91 -46.04
CA LEU A 13 27.37 -26.15 -45.23
C LEU A 13 25.98 -26.18 -44.56
N GLU A 14 25.04 -26.86 -45.20
CA GLU A 14 23.83 -27.42 -44.59
C GLU A 14 24.22 -28.64 -43.76
N MET A 15 23.60 -28.80 -42.59
CA MET A 15 23.68 -30.02 -41.79
C MET A 15 22.29 -30.63 -41.73
N ASP A 16 22.21 -31.88 -42.20
CA ASP A 16 21.00 -32.59 -42.60
C ASP A 16 20.20 -33.12 -41.40
N LEU A 17 18.87 -33.05 -41.48
CA LEU A 17 17.92 -33.43 -40.42
C LEU A 17 17.84 -34.96 -40.23
N ALA A 18 18.47 -35.72 -41.11
CA ALA A 18 18.47 -37.18 -41.11
C ALA A 18 19.41 -37.82 -40.05
N GLU A 19 20.40 -37.08 -39.54
CA GLU A 19 21.30 -37.58 -38.48
C GLU A 19 20.69 -37.46 -37.06
N LEU A 20 19.66 -36.62 -36.88
CA LEU A 20 18.97 -36.47 -35.60
C LEU A 20 17.92 -37.55 -35.34
N GLU A 21 17.36 -38.15 -36.40
CA GLU A 21 16.40 -39.25 -36.30
C GLU A 21 17.08 -40.61 -36.05
N ALA A 22 18.35 -40.77 -36.41
CA ALA A 22 19.13 -41.98 -36.15
C ALA A 22 19.55 -42.14 -34.68
N ALA A 23 19.66 -41.05 -33.91
CA ALA A 23 20.08 -41.09 -32.50
C ALA A 23 18.96 -41.49 -31.51
N CYS A 24 17.69 -41.48 -31.94
CA CYS A 24 16.55 -41.88 -31.10
C CYS A 24 16.22 -43.38 -31.19
N ALA A 25 16.93 -44.16 -32.02
CA ALA A 25 16.74 -45.59 -32.17
C ALA A 25 17.65 -46.46 -31.26
N GLU A 26 18.56 -45.86 -30.47
CA GLU A 26 19.53 -46.59 -29.64
C GLU A 26 19.17 -46.70 -28.14
N VAL A 27 18.04 -46.15 -27.68
CA VAL A 27 17.57 -46.34 -26.30
C VAL A 27 16.32 -47.21 -26.31
N GLY A 28 16.53 -48.50 -26.57
CA GLY A 28 15.49 -49.53 -26.57
C GLY A 28 14.85 -49.70 -25.20
N ILE A 29 13.72 -49.02 -24.98
CA ILE A 29 12.78 -49.32 -23.90
C ILE A 29 11.39 -49.43 -24.50
N SER A 30 10.93 -50.67 -24.64
CA SER A 30 9.54 -51.05 -24.90
C SER A 30 8.75 -51.03 -23.59
N PHE A 31 7.48 -50.62 -23.67
CA PHE A 31 6.45 -51.11 -22.76
C PHE A 31 5.15 -51.27 -23.56
N GLU A 32 4.82 -52.53 -23.84
CA GLU A 32 3.50 -52.95 -24.34
C GLU A 32 2.46 -52.93 -23.21
N ALA A 33 1.22 -52.75 -23.65
CA ALA A 33 0.01 -52.68 -22.86
C ALA A 33 -0.45 -54.05 -22.34
N GLU A 34 -1.21 -54.05 -21.23
CA GLU A 34 -2.38 -54.92 -21.09
C GLU A 34 -3.39 -54.35 -20.07
N ALA A 35 -4.63 -54.80 -20.20
CA ALA A 35 -5.86 -54.02 -20.02
C ALA A 35 -6.79 -54.53 -18.90
N SER A 36 -7.99 -53.92 -18.85
CA SER A 36 -9.29 -54.41 -18.33
C SER A 36 -9.67 -53.94 -16.90
N VAL A 37 -10.90 -53.51 -16.53
CA VAL A 37 -12.29 -53.86 -16.93
C VAL A 37 -13.32 -52.78 -16.44
N GLN A 38 -14.38 -52.52 -17.25
CA GLN A 38 -15.81 -52.11 -17.02
C GLN A 38 -16.18 -50.96 -16.03
N GLU A 39 -17.23 -50.14 -16.21
CA GLU A 39 -18.44 -50.26 -17.01
C GLU A 39 -19.14 -48.90 -17.30
N SER A 40 -19.99 -48.96 -18.31
CA SER A 40 -20.84 -47.98 -18.98
C SER A 40 -22.00 -47.35 -18.18
N ALA A 41 -22.52 -46.24 -18.76
CA ALA A 41 -23.95 -45.96 -18.99
C ALA A 41 -24.53 -44.73 -18.26
N PHE A 42 -24.34 -43.53 -18.83
CA PHE A 42 -25.34 -42.45 -18.73
C PHE A 42 -25.30 -41.54 -19.98
N VAL A 43 -25.44 -42.15 -21.16
CA VAL A 43 -25.66 -41.47 -22.47
C VAL A 43 -26.92 -42.06 -23.15
N ALA A 44 -27.94 -42.46 -22.38
CA ALA A 44 -29.10 -43.18 -22.93
C ALA A 44 -30.46 -42.59 -22.53
N ALA A 45 -30.63 -41.25 -22.52
CA ALA A 45 -31.93 -40.67 -22.10
C ALA A 45 -32.43 -39.38 -22.78
N VAL A 46 -31.84 -38.86 -23.88
CA VAL A 46 -32.47 -37.71 -24.60
C VAL A 46 -32.33 -37.79 -26.13
N SER A 47 -32.38 -39.00 -26.71
CA SER A 47 -32.46 -39.18 -28.16
C SER A 47 -33.37 -40.35 -28.48
N ALA A 48 -34.66 -40.05 -28.75
CA ALA A 48 -35.56 -40.73 -29.70
C ALA A 48 -37.04 -40.60 -29.27
N LEU A 49 -37.71 -39.53 -29.69
CA LEU A 49 -39.16 -39.34 -29.89
C LEU A 49 -39.25 -37.88 -30.44
N ASP A 50 -39.64 -37.53 -31.66
CA ASP A 50 -40.47 -38.19 -32.65
C ASP A 50 -40.13 -37.72 -34.08
N LEU A 51 -40.35 -38.65 -35.01
CA LEU A 51 -40.52 -38.49 -36.45
C LEU A 51 -42.00 -38.17 -36.78
N PHE A 52 -42.23 -37.58 -37.96
CA PHE A 52 -43.50 -37.35 -38.70
C PHE A 52 -44.30 -36.06 -38.39
N GLU A 53 -44.30 -35.08 -39.31
CA GLU A 53 -45.28 -34.95 -40.41
C GLU A 53 -44.93 -33.75 -41.31
N GLY A 54 -45.26 -33.86 -42.61
CA GLY A 54 -45.10 -32.81 -43.61
C GLY A 54 -46.42 -32.12 -43.99
N MET A 55 -46.26 -31.05 -44.77
CA MET A 55 -47.27 -30.28 -45.53
C MET A 55 -48.17 -29.28 -44.78
N GLY A 56 -48.09 -28.00 -45.18
CA GLY A 56 -49.25 -27.09 -45.18
C GLY A 56 -49.05 -25.66 -44.64
N SER A 57 -48.80 -24.72 -45.56
CA SER A 57 -49.33 -23.34 -45.63
C SER A 57 -49.19 -22.32 -44.47
N GLY A 58 -48.60 -21.16 -44.80
CA GLY A 58 -49.03 -19.84 -44.28
C GLY A 58 -47.97 -19.06 -43.49
N PRO A 59 -47.83 -17.73 -43.71
CA PRO A 59 -46.67 -16.96 -43.24
C PRO A 59 -46.89 -16.40 -41.83
N SER A 60 -45.90 -16.50 -40.95
CA SER A 60 -45.87 -15.72 -39.72
C SER A 60 -44.43 -15.36 -39.34
N ASP A 61 -44.05 -14.16 -39.79
CA ASP A 61 -43.20 -13.18 -39.12
C ASP A 61 -41.92 -13.68 -38.43
N GLY A 62 -40.87 -13.84 -39.24
CA GLY A 62 -39.50 -14.06 -38.77
C GLY A 62 -38.75 -12.77 -38.43
N THR A 63 -39.29 -11.90 -37.55
CA THR A 63 -38.62 -10.63 -37.22
C THR A 63 -38.31 -10.37 -35.74
N GLU A 64 -38.74 -11.20 -34.79
CA GLU A 64 -38.40 -10.97 -33.37
C GLU A 64 -37.25 -11.82 -32.83
N SER A 65 -37.09 -13.09 -33.26
CA SER A 65 -36.03 -13.96 -32.72
C SER A 65 -34.62 -13.61 -33.21
N GLN A 66 -34.48 -13.00 -34.39
CA GLN A 66 -33.17 -12.52 -34.90
C GLN A 66 -32.81 -11.12 -34.40
N ARG A 67 -33.78 -10.38 -33.84
CA ARG A 67 -33.54 -9.03 -33.28
C ARG A 67 -33.00 -9.08 -31.85
N TYR A 68 -33.32 -10.14 -31.11
CA TYR A 68 -32.82 -10.31 -29.74
C TYR A 68 -31.35 -10.75 -29.67
N GLU A 69 -30.86 -11.55 -30.64
CA GLU A 69 -29.43 -11.91 -30.70
C GLU A 69 -28.51 -10.76 -31.15
N SER A 70 -29.05 -9.75 -31.87
CA SER A 70 -28.24 -8.61 -32.34
C SER A 70 -28.13 -7.46 -31.34
N LEU A 71 -28.81 -7.53 -30.19
CA LEU A 71 -28.87 -6.42 -29.23
C LEU A 71 -27.71 -6.40 -28.21
N PHE A 72 -26.93 -7.48 -28.10
CA PHE A 72 -25.83 -7.58 -27.12
C PHE A 72 -24.41 -7.69 -27.72
N SER A 73 -24.22 -8.08 -28.99
CA SER A 73 -22.88 -8.17 -29.59
C SER A 73 -22.54 -6.97 -30.47
N MET A 74 -21.68 -6.05 -30.00
CA MET A 74 -21.25 -4.89 -30.79
C MET A 74 -20.08 -5.23 -31.72
N THR A 75 -20.21 -4.93 -33.01
CA THR A 75 -19.09 -5.04 -33.98
C THR A 75 -18.06 -3.91 -33.79
N LYS A 76 -16.88 -4.04 -34.42
CA LYS A 76 -15.82 -2.99 -34.36
C LYS A 76 -16.30 -1.65 -34.93
N THR A 77 -17.12 -1.68 -35.98
CA THR A 77 -17.75 -0.50 -36.59
C THR A 77 -18.78 0.11 -35.65
N ASP A 78 -19.63 -0.71 -35.02
CA ASP A 78 -20.61 -0.22 -34.05
C ASP A 78 -19.92 0.44 -32.86
N ARG A 79 -18.84 -0.16 -32.33
CA ARG A 79 -18.04 0.41 -31.24
C ARG A 79 -17.38 1.73 -31.63
N PHE A 80 -16.91 1.82 -32.86
CA PHE A 80 -16.29 3.03 -33.39
C PHE A 80 -17.29 4.17 -33.56
N GLU A 81 -18.42 3.91 -34.22
CA GLU A 81 -19.44 4.91 -34.55
C GLU A 81 -20.23 5.37 -33.32
N SER A 82 -20.65 4.44 -32.46
CA SER A 82 -21.32 4.76 -31.19
C SER A 82 -20.36 5.31 -30.12
N LYS A 83 -19.06 5.30 -30.40
CA LYS A 83 -17.97 5.68 -29.49
C LYS A 83 -17.96 4.86 -28.18
N ARG A 84 -18.54 3.66 -28.13
CA ARG A 84 -18.69 2.84 -26.91
C ARG A 84 -17.50 1.90 -26.66
N TYR A 85 -16.29 2.47 -26.62
CA TYR A 85 -15.03 1.71 -26.56
C TYR A 85 -14.86 0.81 -25.32
N SER A 86 -15.39 1.20 -24.15
CA SER A 86 -15.20 0.52 -22.85
C SER A 86 -16.36 -0.39 -22.41
N THR A 87 -17.27 -0.72 -23.33
CA THR A 87 -18.41 -1.60 -23.03
C THR A 87 -17.94 -3.04 -22.93
N VAL A 88 -18.28 -3.70 -21.82
CA VAL A 88 -17.96 -5.11 -21.58
C VAL A 88 -18.88 -5.97 -22.43
N ASP A 89 -18.31 -6.95 -23.12
CA ASP A 89 -19.04 -7.99 -23.85
C ASP A 89 -18.91 -9.26 -23.02
N GLU A 90 -19.81 -9.42 -22.05
CA GLU A 90 -19.72 -10.42 -20.97
C GLU A 90 -19.59 -11.85 -21.51
N GLU A 91 -20.20 -12.14 -22.67
CA GLU A 91 -20.15 -13.44 -23.33
C GLU A 91 -18.74 -13.88 -23.75
N VAL A 92 -17.84 -12.93 -24.00
CA VAL A 92 -16.48 -13.18 -24.50
C VAL A 92 -15.39 -12.90 -23.46
N VAL A 93 -15.76 -12.56 -22.22
CA VAL A 93 -14.77 -12.36 -21.14
C VAL A 93 -14.25 -13.71 -20.67
N ARG A 94 -12.98 -14.00 -20.96
CA ARG A 94 -12.34 -15.28 -20.63
C ARG A 94 -10.99 -15.11 -19.93
N GLY A 95 -10.78 -15.91 -18.90
CA GLY A 95 -9.56 -15.95 -18.11
C GLY A 95 -8.84 -17.31 -18.19
N ILE A 96 -7.54 -17.30 -17.96
CA ILE A 96 -6.69 -18.49 -17.84
C ILE A 96 -5.81 -18.33 -16.60
N SER A 97 -5.55 -19.43 -15.86
CA SER A 97 -4.55 -19.41 -14.80
C SER A 97 -3.17 -19.07 -15.37
N LEU A 98 -2.49 -18.09 -14.77
CA LEU A 98 -1.12 -17.73 -15.15
C LEU A 98 -0.18 -18.93 -15.06
N ARG A 99 -0.32 -19.79 -14.04
CA ARG A 99 0.44 -21.05 -13.93
C ARG A 99 0.16 -21.99 -15.10
N LYS A 100 -1.11 -22.21 -15.45
CA LYS A 100 -1.49 -23.08 -16.58
C LYS A 100 -0.93 -22.58 -17.92
N SER A 101 -0.78 -21.25 -18.09
CA SER A 101 -0.13 -20.67 -19.28
C SER A 101 1.34 -21.09 -19.46
N LEU A 102 1.98 -21.59 -18.40
CA LEU A 102 3.36 -22.07 -18.38
C LEU A 102 3.49 -23.57 -18.69
N SER A 103 2.37 -24.28 -18.85
CA SER A 103 2.37 -25.70 -19.24
C SER A 103 3.05 -25.93 -20.60
N GLY A 104 3.61 -27.12 -20.81
CA GLY A 104 4.36 -27.45 -22.03
C GLY A 104 5.57 -26.54 -22.26
N LEU A 105 6.27 -26.17 -21.18
CA LEU A 105 7.36 -25.19 -21.17
C LEU A 105 6.91 -23.85 -21.80
N GLY A 106 5.76 -23.36 -21.33
CA GLY A 106 5.12 -22.14 -21.78
C GLY A 106 4.89 -22.09 -23.28
N ARG A 107 4.38 -23.19 -23.86
CA ARG A 107 4.12 -23.30 -25.32
C ARG A 107 3.31 -22.09 -25.84
N VAL A 108 2.33 -21.63 -25.05
CA VAL A 108 1.48 -20.45 -25.30
C VAL A 108 2.31 -19.16 -25.49
N TRP A 109 3.43 -19.02 -24.81
CA TRP A 109 4.28 -17.83 -24.86
C TRP A 109 5.37 -17.89 -25.93
N ARG A 110 5.80 -19.10 -26.34
CA ARG A 110 6.90 -19.30 -27.29
C ARG A 110 6.52 -18.97 -28.74
N TYR A 111 5.26 -19.19 -29.10
CA TYR A 111 4.80 -19.10 -30.48
C TYR A 111 3.71 -18.05 -30.63
N LYS A 112 3.80 -17.24 -31.69
CA LYS A 112 2.74 -16.26 -32.02
C LYS A 112 1.50 -17.00 -32.50
N PRO A 113 0.29 -16.49 -32.24
CA PRO A 113 -0.96 -17.17 -32.64
C PRO A 113 -1.00 -17.55 -34.13
N ALA A 114 -0.50 -16.69 -35.01
CA ALA A 114 -0.47 -16.92 -36.45
C ALA A 114 0.47 -18.05 -36.91
N THR A 115 1.40 -18.52 -36.05
CA THR A 115 2.36 -19.58 -36.38
C THR A 115 1.89 -20.98 -35.99
N TRP A 116 0.72 -21.08 -35.36
CA TRP A 116 0.14 -22.37 -34.97
C TRP A 116 -0.62 -23.00 -36.13
N GLU A 117 -0.54 -24.32 -36.24
CA GLU A 117 -1.40 -25.11 -37.11
C GLU A 117 -2.88 -24.89 -36.74
N PRO A 118 -3.81 -24.96 -37.71
CA PRO A 118 -5.22 -24.64 -37.47
C PRO A 118 -5.86 -25.39 -36.29
N GLU A 119 -5.60 -26.70 -36.17
CA GLU A 119 -6.14 -27.54 -35.08
C GLU A 119 -5.61 -27.12 -33.71
N HIS A 120 -4.29 -26.98 -33.60
CA HIS A 120 -3.65 -26.54 -32.36
C HIS A 120 -4.01 -25.09 -32.00
N ARG A 121 -4.23 -24.23 -32.99
CA ARG A 121 -4.66 -22.84 -32.80
C ARG A 121 -6.08 -22.76 -32.24
N ALA A 122 -6.98 -23.65 -32.69
CA ALA A 122 -8.33 -23.77 -32.15
C ALA A 122 -8.31 -24.14 -30.66
N ALA A 123 -7.44 -25.09 -30.30
CA ALA A 123 -7.30 -25.58 -28.94
C ALA A 123 -6.80 -24.52 -27.93
N LEU A 124 -6.18 -23.43 -28.39
CA LEU A 124 -5.69 -22.35 -27.50
C LEU A 124 -6.83 -21.68 -26.71
N HIS A 125 -8.00 -21.52 -27.35
CA HIS A 125 -9.17 -20.90 -26.71
C HIS A 125 -9.80 -21.81 -25.63
N ASN A 126 -9.60 -23.12 -25.73
CA ASN A 126 -10.03 -24.10 -24.73
C ASN A 126 -9.19 -24.08 -23.45
N LEU A 127 -8.04 -23.38 -23.45
CA LEU A 127 -7.21 -23.21 -22.25
C LEU A 127 -7.79 -22.17 -21.28
N SER A 128 -8.65 -21.27 -21.77
CA SER A 128 -9.36 -20.27 -20.96
C SER A 128 -10.81 -20.70 -20.69
N TRP A 129 -11.50 -20.04 -19.77
CA TRP A 129 -12.92 -20.23 -19.49
C TRP A 129 -13.62 -18.89 -19.24
N ASN A 130 -14.94 -18.84 -19.35
CA ASN A 130 -15.71 -17.62 -19.11
C ASN A 130 -15.62 -17.21 -17.65
N VAL A 131 -15.37 -15.93 -17.40
CA VAL A 131 -15.22 -15.36 -16.06
C VAL A 131 -15.87 -13.99 -15.98
N ASP A 132 -16.48 -13.69 -14.84
CA ASP A 132 -17.08 -12.37 -14.60
C ASP A 132 -16.02 -11.32 -14.22
N HIS A 133 -14.85 -11.78 -13.75
CA HIS A 133 -13.79 -10.94 -13.22
C HIS A 133 -12.40 -11.53 -13.53
N LEU A 134 -11.42 -10.65 -13.73
CA LEU A 134 -10.01 -11.00 -13.97
C LEU A 134 -9.14 -10.46 -12.84
N ASP A 135 -8.31 -11.32 -12.24
CA ASP A 135 -7.35 -10.88 -11.22
C ASP A 135 -6.28 -9.98 -11.85
N VAL A 136 -5.84 -10.33 -13.07
CA VAL A 136 -4.75 -9.64 -13.75
C VAL A 136 -4.93 -9.60 -15.27
N PHE A 137 -4.74 -8.43 -15.86
CA PHE A 137 -4.58 -8.28 -17.31
C PHE A 137 -3.10 -8.25 -17.65
N LEU A 138 -2.60 -9.25 -18.40
CA LEU A 138 -1.20 -9.30 -18.82
C LEU A 138 -0.99 -8.52 -20.13
N SER A 139 -0.54 -7.27 -19.99
CA SER A 139 -0.10 -6.48 -21.13
C SER A 139 1.34 -6.76 -21.49
N HIS A 140 1.60 -7.05 -22.77
CA HIS A 140 2.92 -7.47 -23.22
C HIS A 140 3.12 -7.28 -24.74
N THR A 141 4.36 -7.51 -25.21
CA THR A 141 4.68 -7.49 -26.64
C THR A 141 5.17 -8.84 -27.17
N TRP A 142 4.68 -9.24 -28.34
CA TRP A 142 5.13 -10.43 -29.08
C TRP A 142 6.47 -10.24 -29.80
N ARG A 143 7.05 -9.03 -29.76
CA ARG A 143 8.42 -8.78 -30.23
C ARG A 143 9.48 -9.33 -29.27
N THR A 144 9.13 -9.46 -28.00
CA THR A 144 10.04 -9.98 -26.98
C THR A 144 9.94 -11.50 -26.92
N PRO A 145 11.08 -12.22 -26.93
CA PRO A 145 11.09 -13.67 -26.90
C PRO A 145 10.24 -14.24 -25.75
N GLY A 146 9.46 -15.28 -26.05
CA GLY A 146 8.54 -15.90 -25.10
C GLY A 146 9.22 -16.44 -23.85
N TRP A 147 10.43 -16.98 -23.96
CA TRP A 147 11.18 -17.54 -22.84
C TRP A 147 11.46 -16.53 -21.72
N HIS A 148 11.58 -15.24 -22.04
CA HIS A 148 11.69 -14.19 -21.03
C HIS A 148 10.43 -14.09 -20.17
N LYS A 149 9.25 -14.22 -20.79
CA LYS A 149 7.95 -14.17 -20.11
C LYS A 149 7.75 -15.43 -19.27
N ILE A 150 8.11 -16.59 -19.82
CA ILE A 150 8.05 -17.87 -19.11
C ILE A 150 8.89 -17.81 -17.84
N LEU A 151 10.13 -17.33 -17.95
CA LEU A 151 11.02 -17.17 -16.81
C LEU A 151 10.40 -16.22 -15.78
N ALA A 152 9.98 -15.02 -16.20
CA ALA A 152 9.40 -14.03 -15.31
C ALA A 152 8.17 -14.57 -14.55
N LEU A 153 7.23 -15.17 -15.27
CA LEU A 153 6.00 -15.72 -14.69
C LEU A 153 6.26 -16.94 -13.81
N SER A 154 7.26 -17.78 -14.12
CA SER A 154 7.63 -18.94 -13.29
C SER A 154 8.11 -18.49 -11.92
N PHE A 155 8.97 -17.48 -11.85
CA PHE A 155 9.41 -16.90 -10.57
C PHE A 155 8.27 -16.19 -9.83
N GLN A 156 7.45 -15.42 -10.55
CA GLN A 156 6.33 -14.68 -9.94
C GLN A 156 5.27 -15.61 -9.34
N CYS A 157 4.98 -16.75 -9.99
CA CYS A 157 3.95 -17.68 -9.54
C CYS A 157 4.48 -18.82 -8.63
N GLY A 158 5.75 -19.20 -8.79
CA GLY A 158 6.32 -20.42 -8.19
C GLY A 158 7.24 -20.21 -6.99
N CYS A 159 7.75 -18.99 -6.75
CA CYS A 159 8.87 -18.77 -5.81
C CYS A 159 8.68 -19.37 -4.41
N TRP A 160 7.50 -19.23 -3.80
CA TRP A 160 7.23 -19.77 -2.46
C TRP A 160 7.15 -21.30 -2.44
N ASN A 161 6.54 -21.91 -3.45
CA ASN A 161 6.46 -23.36 -3.53
C ASN A 161 7.83 -23.97 -3.83
N THR A 162 8.65 -23.31 -4.65
CA THR A 162 10.05 -23.68 -4.86
C THR A 162 10.85 -23.64 -3.55
N LEU A 163 10.68 -22.59 -2.72
CA LEU A 163 11.33 -22.51 -1.42
C LEU A 163 10.89 -23.64 -0.49
N ALA A 164 9.59 -23.98 -0.47
CA ALA A 164 9.07 -25.08 0.33
C ALA A 164 9.65 -26.44 -0.13
N LEU A 165 9.70 -26.67 -1.44
CA LEU A 165 10.30 -27.88 -2.02
C LEU A 165 11.80 -27.98 -1.70
N TRP A 166 12.52 -26.87 -1.80
CA TRP A 166 13.93 -26.78 -1.40
C TRP A 166 14.11 -27.15 0.08
N CYS A 167 13.36 -26.53 1.00
CA CYS A 167 13.42 -26.86 2.43
C CYS A 167 13.17 -28.36 2.68
N ALA A 168 12.18 -28.96 2.03
CA ALA A 168 11.87 -30.38 2.18
C ALA A 168 13.01 -31.27 1.65
N ALA A 169 13.58 -30.94 0.49
CA ALA A 169 14.68 -31.69 -0.11
C ALA A 169 15.97 -31.62 0.73
N GLU A 170 16.28 -30.45 1.30
CA GLU A 170 17.39 -30.22 2.22
C GLU A 170 17.27 -31.08 3.48
N ILE A 171 16.12 -31.01 4.17
CA ILE A 171 15.86 -31.81 5.36
C ILE A 171 15.96 -33.30 5.05
N MET A 172 15.40 -33.74 3.93
CA MET A 172 15.47 -35.13 3.50
C MET A 172 16.93 -35.57 3.26
N ALA A 173 17.73 -34.78 2.53
CA ALA A 173 19.13 -35.10 2.29
C ALA A 173 19.94 -35.19 3.59
N ILE A 174 19.74 -34.22 4.51
CA ILE A 174 20.39 -34.21 5.83
C ILE A 174 20.03 -35.48 6.61
N VAL A 175 18.75 -35.84 6.68
CA VAL A 175 18.27 -37.03 7.40
C VAL A 175 18.85 -38.31 6.81
N LEU A 176 18.86 -38.45 5.48
CA LEU A 176 19.38 -39.63 4.80
C LEU A 176 20.90 -39.79 4.98
N CYS A 177 21.65 -38.69 5.01
CA CYS A 177 23.07 -38.71 5.35
C CYS A 177 23.32 -39.05 6.82
N LEU A 178 22.54 -38.48 7.75
CA LEU A 178 22.66 -38.79 9.18
C LEU A 178 22.34 -40.26 9.48
N ALA A 179 21.36 -40.83 8.77
CA ALA A 179 20.97 -42.23 8.85
C ALA A 179 21.89 -43.20 8.08
N ASP A 180 23.01 -42.71 7.52
CA ASP A 180 23.98 -43.50 6.75
C ASP A 180 23.38 -44.23 5.51
N VAL A 181 22.24 -43.73 5.00
CA VAL A 181 21.62 -44.24 3.76
C VAL A 181 22.35 -43.68 2.54
N LEU A 182 22.74 -42.41 2.57
CA LEU A 182 23.53 -41.78 1.51
C LEU A 182 25.03 -41.78 1.89
N PRO A 183 25.92 -42.25 1.00
CA PRO A 183 27.34 -42.34 1.30
C PRO A 183 28.00 -40.95 1.31
N MET A 184 28.98 -40.73 2.18
CA MET A 184 29.74 -39.46 2.28
C MET A 184 31.21 -39.68 1.89
N PRO A 185 31.53 -39.74 0.57
CA PRO A 185 32.84 -40.15 0.07
C PRO A 185 33.93 -39.07 0.15
N LEU A 186 33.58 -37.83 0.45
CA LEU A 186 34.52 -36.71 0.54
C LEU A 186 34.99 -36.52 1.99
N VAL A 187 36.11 -35.83 2.17
CA VAL A 187 36.67 -35.53 3.50
C VAL A 187 36.76 -34.03 3.69
N TYR A 188 36.18 -33.52 4.77
CA TYR A 188 36.35 -32.13 5.20
C TYR A 188 37.33 -32.07 6.36
N GLU A 189 38.51 -31.47 6.12
CA GLU A 189 39.49 -31.18 7.17
C GLU A 189 38.97 -30.04 8.05
N ALA A 190 38.30 -30.38 9.14
CA ALA A 190 37.71 -29.39 10.04
C ALA A 190 38.77 -28.72 10.92
N ASN A 191 38.63 -27.41 11.13
CA ASN A 191 39.39 -26.67 12.14
C ASN A 191 38.48 -25.61 12.79
N VAL A 192 37.82 -25.99 13.89
CA VAL A 192 36.83 -25.15 14.59
C VAL A 192 37.08 -25.19 16.09
N MET A 193 37.47 -24.08 16.71
CA MET A 193 37.74 -23.98 18.15
C MET A 193 38.63 -25.10 18.73
N GLY A 194 39.68 -25.48 17.99
CA GLY A 194 40.59 -26.56 18.36
C GLY A 194 40.08 -27.98 18.07
N PHE A 195 38.86 -28.14 17.55
CA PHE A 195 38.40 -29.38 16.94
C PHE A 195 39.05 -29.52 15.55
N THR A 196 40.07 -30.38 15.47
CA THR A 196 40.79 -30.69 14.24
C THR A 196 40.63 -32.18 13.91
N GLN A 197 39.68 -32.51 13.04
CA GLN A 197 39.40 -33.89 12.62
C GLN A 197 38.96 -33.93 11.16
N ASP A 198 39.26 -35.06 10.51
CA ASP A 198 38.78 -35.38 9.18
C ASP A 198 37.32 -35.83 9.28
N CYS A 199 36.42 -34.97 8.81
CA CYS A 199 34.98 -35.20 8.88
C CYS A 199 34.47 -35.80 7.56
N PRO A 200 33.64 -36.85 7.58
CA PRO A 200 33.01 -37.34 6.35
C PRO A 200 32.07 -36.28 5.77
N MET A 201 32.14 -36.07 4.46
CA MET A 201 31.38 -35.05 3.73
C MET A 201 30.75 -35.65 2.47
N GLY A 202 29.54 -35.20 2.13
CA GLY A 202 28.83 -35.57 0.91
C GLY A 202 28.83 -34.46 -0.14
N LEU A 203 27.93 -34.62 -1.10
CA LEU A 203 27.49 -33.56 -2.02
C LEU A 203 25.95 -33.50 -2.07
N TRP A 204 25.28 -34.24 -1.18
CA TRP A 204 23.87 -34.56 -1.31
C TRP A 204 22.98 -33.41 -0.90
N VAL A 205 23.34 -32.68 0.15
CA VAL A 205 22.58 -31.52 0.62
C VAL A 205 22.62 -30.45 -0.47
N PHE A 206 23.82 -30.16 -0.99
CA PHE A 206 24.00 -29.24 -2.11
C PHE A 206 23.25 -29.70 -3.39
N ALA A 207 23.37 -30.96 -3.78
CA ALA A 207 22.76 -31.47 -5.01
C ALA A 207 21.23 -31.52 -4.94
N PHE A 208 20.66 -31.97 -3.81
CA PHE A 208 19.21 -32.02 -3.60
C PHE A 208 18.64 -30.60 -3.53
N GLY A 209 19.31 -29.68 -2.84
CA GLY A 209 18.94 -28.27 -2.80
C GLY A 209 18.93 -27.65 -4.20
N ALA A 210 20.02 -27.80 -4.96
CA ALA A 210 20.12 -27.29 -6.33
C ALA A 210 19.02 -27.87 -7.23
N PHE A 211 18.84 -29.20 -7.19
CA PHE A 211 17.81 -29.89 -7.97
C PHE A 211 16.40 -29.40 -7.61
N ALA A 212 16.08 -29.28 -6.31
CA ALA A 212 14.79 -28.82 -5.84
C ALA A 212 14.46 -27.39 -6.27
N LEU A 213 15.46 -26.50 -6.35
CA LEU A 213 15.25 -25.12 -6.84
C LEU A 213 14.83 -25.09 -8.31
N PHE A 214 15.53 -25.83 -9.19
CA PHE A 214 15.16 -25.91 -10.60
C PHE A 214 13.87 -26.68 -10.82
N LEU A 215 13.72 -27.82 -10.15
CA LEU A 215 12.52 -28.64 -10.23
C LEU A 215 11.30 -27.84 -9.76
N GLY A 216 11.39 -27.11 -8.65
CA GLY A 216 10.27 -26.31 -8.13
C GLY A 216 9.83 -25.22 -9.10
N LEU A 217 10.78 -24.57 -9.79
CA LEU A 217 10.46 -23.60 -10.85
C LEU A 217 9.84 -24.28 -12.09
N LEU A 218 10.36 -25.45 -12.50
CA LEU A 218 9.80 -26.23 -13.61
C LEU A 218 8.40 -26.77 -13.30
N LEU A 219 8.13 -27.11 -12.03
CA LEU A 219 6.83 -27.58 -11.54
C LEU A 219 5.84 -26.46 -11.28
N THR A 220 6.21 -25.19 -11.52
CA THR A 220 5.30 -24.04 -11.38
C THR A 220 3.91 -24.23 -12.00
N PRO A 221 3.78 -24.78 -13.23
CA PRO A 221 2.47 -24.98 -13.85
C PRO A 221 1.57 -26.00 -13.13
N TYR A 222 2.16 -26.87 -12.31
CA TYR A 222 1.49 -28.03 -11.70
C TYR A 222 1.26 -27.88 -10.20
N TRP A 223 1.64 -26.73 -9.61
CA TRP A 223 1.35 -26.47 -8.21
C TRP A 223 -0.17 -26.35 -7.97
N PRO A 224 -0.71 -26.97 -6.91
CA PRO A 224 -2.14 -26.98 -6.65
C PRO A 224 -2.66 -25.59 -6.27
N ASP A 225 -3.85 -25.26 -6.77
CA ASP A 225 -4.46 -23.94 -6.62
C ASP A 225 -4.67 -23.52 -5.15
N ARG A 226 -4.90 -24.49 -4.24
CA ARG A 226 -5.08 -24.25 -2.79
C ARG A 226 -3.85 -23.63 -2.12
N CYS A 227 -2.66 -23.83 -2.68
CA CYS A 227 -1.41 -23.36 -2.11
C CYS A 227 -0.91 -22.07 -2.77
N THR A 228 -1.71 -21.43 -3.62
CA THR A 228 -1.27 -20.28 -4.44
C THR A 228 -2.34 -19.18 -4.46
N PRO A 229 -1.96 -17.90 -4.59
CA PRO A 229 -2.94 -16.83 -4.76
C PRO A 229 -3.79 -17.03 -6.03
N PRO A 230 -5.00 -16.46 -6.08
CA PRO A 230 -5.77 -16.36 -7.32
C PRO A 230 -4.91 -15.76 -8.44
N ASP A 231 -4.89 -16.41 -9.59
CA ASP A 231 -4.05 -16.06 -10.74
C ASP A 231 -4.82 -16.13 -12.05
N VAL A 232 -6.12 -15.87 -12.03
CA VAL A 232 -6.95 -15.86 -13.22
C VAL A 232 -6.63 -14.59 -14.02
N GLY A 233 -5.91 -14.77 -15.12
CA GLY A 233 -5.41 -13.68 -15.94
C GLY A 233 -5.97 -13.67 -17.35
N PHE A 234 -6.01 -12.47 -17.94
CA PHE A 234 -6.24 -12.30 -19.36
C PHE A 234 -4.92 -12.44 -20.13
N ILE A 235 -4.90 -13.34 -21.11
CA ILE A 235 -3.77 -13.55 -22.03
C ILE A 235 -4.35 -13.58 -23.45
N ASP A 236 -4.00 -12.61 -24.29
CA ASP A 236 -4.57 -12.41 -25.63
C ASP A 236 -4.70 -13.69 -26.48
N VAL A 237 -3.66 -14.53 -26.53
CA VAL A 237 -3.64 -15.77 -27.32
C VAL A 237 -4.59 -16.87 -26.81
N ALA A 238 -4.96 -16.86 -25.53
CA ALA A 238 -5.83 -17.87 -24.93
C ALA A 238 -7.24 -17.33 -24.62
N SER A 239 -7.34 -16.05 -24.27
CA SER A 239 -8.59 -15.37 -23.91
C SER A 239 -9.37 -14.85 -25.12
N ILE A 240 -8.73 -14.66 -26.28
CA ILE A 240 -9.38 -14.28 -27.53
C ILE A 240 -9.38 -15.49 -28.47
N ASP A 241 -10.52 -15.78 -29.09
CA ASP A 241 -10.62 -16.81 -30.13
C ASP A 241 -9.67 -16.48 -31.31
N GLN A 242 -8.78 -17.42 -31.65
CA GLN A 242 -7.75 -17.22 -32.68
C GLN A 242 -8.16 -17.80 -34.06
N GLN A 243 -9.36 -18.38 -34.18
CA GLN A 243 -9.85 -19.03 -35.40
C GLN A 243 -11.13 -18.38 -35.92
N ASP A 244 -12.14 -18.17 -35.07
CA ASP A 244 -13.37 -17.48 -35.46
C ASP A 244 -13.08 -15.98 -35.59
N ARG A 245 -13.09 -15.49 -36.84
CA ARG A 245 -12.81 -14.09 -37.16
C ARG A 245 -13.77 -13.11 -36.47
N ARG A 246 -15.04 -13.49 -36.27
CA ARG A 246 -16.03 -12.62 -35.61
C ARG A 246 -15.74 -12.51 -34.11
N LEU A 247 -15.46 -13.63 -33.45
CA LEU A 247 -15.10 -13.64 -32.02
C LEU A 247 -13.72 -13.02 -31.77
N MET A 248 -12.76 -13.25 -32.66
CA MET A 248 -11.45 -12.61 -32.63
C MET A 248 -11.57 -11.08 -32.70
N GLU A 249 -12.37 -10.56 -33.65
CA GLU A 249 -12.62 -9.12 -33.76
C GLU A 249 -13.37 -8.58 -32.53
N ARG A 250 -14.39 -9.28 -32.02
CA ARG A 250 -15.07 -8.91 -30.77
C ARG A 250 -14.11 -8.81 -29.58
N GLY A 251 -13.22 -9.79 -29.44
CA GLY A 251 -12.21 -9.82 -28.37
C GLY A 251 -11.21 -8.67 -28.49
N ILE A 252 -10.64 -8.43 -29.67
CA ILE A 252 -9.62 -7.38 -29.88
C ILE A 252 -10.21 -5.98 -29.61
N TYR A 253 -11.34 -5.64 -30.21
CA TYR A 253 -11.95 -4.32 -30.01
C TYR A 253 -12.74 -4.20 -28.69
N GLY A 254 -12.87 -5.32 -27.94
CA GLY A 254 -13.43 -5.41 -26.60
C GLY A 254 -12.40 -5.29 -25.47
N ILE A 255 -11.10 -5.16 -25.76
CA ILE A 255 -10.01 -5.13 -24.76
C ILE A 255 -10.24 -4.10 -23.64
N ALA A 256 -10.75 -2.91 -23.95
CA ALA A 256 -11.05 -1.90 -22.92
C ALA A 256 -12.17 -2.34 -21.95
N GLY A 257 -13.07 -3.22 -22.39
CA GLY A 257 -14.03 -3.91 -21.53
C GLY A 257 -13.36 -4.95 -20.62
N PHE A 258 -12.44 -5.75 -21.15
CA PHE A 258 -11.66 -6.70 -20.33
C PHE A 258 -10.82 -5.99 -19.27
N LEU A 259 -10.19 -4.87 -19.64
CA LEU A 259 -9.45 -4.01 -18.71
C LEU A 259 -10.34 -3.47 -17.59
N ARG A 260 -11.60 -3.14 -17.88
CA ARG A 260 -12.57 -2.64 -16.89
C ARG A 260 -12.90 -3.68 -15.81
N VAL A 261 -12.97 -4.96 -16.18
CA VAL A 261 -13.25 -6.06 -15.23
C VAL A 261 -11.97 -6.69 -14.65
N SER A 262 -10.81 -6.05 -14.86
CA SER A 262 -9.52 -6.51 -14.36
C SER A 262 -9.09 -5.74 -13.11
N SER A 263 -8.72 -6.44 -12.04
CA SER A 263 -8.21 -5.84 -10.79
C SER A 263 -6.83 -5.20 -10.92
N GLU A 264 -5.93 -5.77 -11.73
CA GLU A 264 -4.55 -5.28 -11.96
C GLU A 264 -4.23 -5.25 -13.47
N LEU A 265 -3.62 -4.16 -13.96
CA LEU A 265 -2.92 -4.16 -15.24
C LEU A 265 -1.44 -4.45 -15.00
N ARG A 266 -0.98 -5.65 -15.37
CA ARG A 266 0.41 -6.05 -15.23
C ARG A 266 1.14 -5.95 -16.56
N VAL A 267 2.09 -5.02 -16.62
CA VAL A 267 2.91 -4.75 -17.80
C VAL A 267 4.19 -5.57 -17.74
N LEU A 268 4.31 -6.59 -18.59
CA LEU A 268 5.55 -7.35 -18.80
C LEU A 268 6.48 -6.56 -19.73
N TRP A 269 7.28 -5.68 -19.13
CA TRP A 269 8.00 -4.67 -19.89
C TRP A 269 9.30 -5.17 -20.53
N SER A 270 9.56 -4.64 -21.72
CA SER A 270 10.81 -4.72 -22.49
C SER A 270 10.88 -3.51 -23.44
N SER A 271 12.07 -3.13 -23.92
CA SER A 271 12.27 -1.96 -24.82
C SER A 271 11.21 -1.81 -25.94
N PRO A 272 10.83 -2.84 -26.73
CA PRO A 272 9.84 -2.66 -27.80
C PRO A 272 8.40 -2.44 -27.32
N TYR A 273 8.11 -2.46 -26.01
CA TYR A 273 6.75 -2.36 -25.48
C TYR A 273 6.08 -1.00 -25.79
N LEU A 274 6.74 0.12 -25.45
CA LEU A 274 6.19 1.47 -25.67
C LEU A 274 6.12 1.86 -27.15
N SER A 275 6.76 1.09 -28.03
CA SER A 275 6.73 1.29 -29.49
C SER A 275 5.44 0.80 -30.16
N ARG A 276 4.54 0.09 -29.44
CA ARG A 276 3.33 -0.53 -30.00
C ARG A 276 2.04 0.17 -29.58
N LEU A 277 1.20 0.50 -30.56
CA LEU A 277 -0.01 1.29 -30.33
C LEU A 277 -1.03 0.59 -29.42
N TRP A 278 -1.22 -0.72 -29.57
CA TRP A 278 -2.11 -1.51 -28.72
C TRP A 278 -1.67 -1.55 -27.25
N CYS A 279 -0.35 -1.67 -26.97
CA CYS A 279 0.17 -1.65 -25.60
C CYS A 279 -0.05 -0.28 -24.92
N ILE A 280 0.07 0.80 -25.69
CA ILE A 280 -0.22 2.16 -25.23
C ILE A 280 -1.72 2.35 -25.01
N PHE A 281 -2.55 1.80 -25.90
CA PHE A 281 -4.00 1.81 -25.73
C PHE A 281 -4.42 1.08 -24.46
N GLU A 282 -3.83 -0.06 -24.13
CA GLU A 282 -4.14 -0.79 -22.90
C GLU A 282 -3.83 0.03 -21.64
N LEU A 283 -2.69 0.72 -21.60
CA LEU A 283 -2.35 1.66 -20.52
C LEU A 283 -3.37 2.80 -20.41
N ALA A 284 -3.71 3.42 -21.54
CA ALA A 284 -4.65 4.54 -21.62
C ALA A 284 -6.08 4.11 -21.19
N ALA A 285 -6.53 2.98 -21.73
CA ALA A 285 -7.82 2.41 -21.46
C ALA A 285 -7.95 2.04 -19.99
N TYR A 286 -6.99 1.30 -19.43
CA TYR A 286 -7.02 0.88 -18.04
C TYR A 286 -7.07 2.05 -17.08
N LYS A 287 -6.20 3.06 -17.26
CA LYS A 287 -6.22 4.24 -16.37
C LYS A 287 -7.53 5.01 -16.47
N LYS A 288 -8.18 4.99 -17.63
CA LYS A 288 -9.47 5.66 -17.82
C LYS A 288 -10.64 4.88 -17.22
N VAL A 289 -10.69 3.57 -17.43
CA VAL A 289 -11.80 2.72 -16.95
C VAL A 289 -11.64 2.31 -15.48
N ASN A 290 -10.41 2.32 -14.97
CA ASN A 290 -10.05 2.09 -13.57
C ASN A 290 -9.08 3.18 -13.06
N PRO A 291 -9.57 4.38 -12.70
CA PRO A 291 -8.70 5.48 -12.25
C PRO A 291 -7.87 5.16 -11.00
N SER A 292 -8.44 4.37 -10.08
CA SER A 292 -7.80 3.82 -8.88
C SER A 292 -7.16 2.43 -9.09
N GLY A 293 -7.24 1.88 -10.30
CA GLY A 293 -6.69 0.58 -10.66
C GLY A 293 -5.16 0.52 -10.56
N ILE A 294 -4.63 -0.65 -10.27
CA ILE A 294 -3.20 -0.85 -10.03
C ILE A 294 -2.49 -1.18 -11.35
N ILE A 295 -1.57 -0.32 -11.78
CA ILE A 295 -0.64 -0.63 -12.90
C ILE A 295 0.66 -1.17 -12.32
N SER A 296 0.90 -2.48 -12.46
CA SER A 296 2.13 -3.12 -12.03
C SER A 296 3.11 -3.25 -13.17
N PHE A 297 4.23 -2.56 -13.08
CA PHE A 297 5.27 -2.60 -14.11
C PHE A 297 6.35 -3.63 -13.73
N ARG A 298 6.48 -4.69 -14.55
CA ARG A 298 7.36 -5.84 -14.30
C ARG A 298 8.40 -5.98 -15.41
N PRO A 299 9.62 -5.44 -15.23
CA PRO A 299 10.68 -5.57 -16.23
C PRO A 299 11.15 -7.01 -16.36
N LEU A 300 11.14 -7.56 -17.58
CA LEU A 300 11.47 -8.97 -17.84
C LEU A 300 12.94 -9.35 -17.60
N PHE A 301 13.81 -8.38 -17.32
CA PHE A 301 15.21 -8.62 -17.05
C PHE A 301 15.51 -8.99 -15.59
N VAL A 302 14.59 -8.74 -14.64
CA VAL A 302 14.84 -8.93 -13.20
C VAL A 302 15.07 -10.41 -12.89
N GLU A 303 14.18 -11.28 -13.36
CA GLU A 303 14.25 -12.72 -13.12
C GLU A 303 15.40 -13.39 -13.87
N ARG A 304 15.83 -12.83 -15.00
CA ARG A 304 17.05 -13.27 -15.71
C ARG A 304 18.31 -13.02 -14.89
N ILE A 305 18.38 -11.87 -14.22
CA ILE A 305 19.50 -11.55 -13.33
C ILE A 305 19.49 -12.53 -12.15
N LEU A 306 18.32 -12.78 -11.57
CA LEU A 306 18.19 -13.71 -10.45
C LEU A 306 18.64 -15.12 -10.85
N LEU A 307 18.23 -15.61 -12.03
CA LEU A 307 18.72 -16.87 -12.56
C LEU A 307 20.25 -16.87 -12.72
N GLY A 308 20.84 -15.79 -13.23
CA GLY A 308 22.29 -15.64 -13.31
C GLY A 308 22.98 -15.69 -11.95
N LEU A 309 22.42 -15.01 -10.94
CA LEU A 309 22.91 -15.02 -9.56
C LEU A 309 22.82 -16.42 -8.92
N LEU A 310 21.71 -17.15 -9.17
CA LEU A 310 21.53 -18.53 -8.72
C LEU A 310 22.58 -19.45 -9.34
N MET A 311 22.76 -19.40 -10.67
CA MET A 311 23.77 -20.20 -11.36
C MET A 311 25.18 -19.87 -10.87
N ALA A 312 25.50 -18.60 -10.68
CA ALA A 312 26.79 -18.17 -10.13
C ALA A 312 27.03 -18.68 -8.70
N ALA A 313 26.02 -18.60 -7.82
CA ALA A 313 26.10 -19.10 -6.46
C ALA A 313 26.27 -20.63 -6.41
N LEU A 314 25.50 -21.38 -7.22
CA LEU A 314 25.63 -22.83 -7.31
C LEU A 314 27.00 -23.25 -7.85
N THR A 315 27.48 -22.61 -8.91
CA THR A 315 28.81 -22.91 -9.47
C THR A 315 29.89 -22.65 -8.42
N SER A 316 29.79 -21.53 -7.71
CA SER A 316 30.72 -21.15 -6.64
C SER A 316 30.69 -22.12 -5.46
N GLY A 317 29.48 -22.54 -5.03
CA GLY A 317 29.29 -23.49 -3.94
C GLY A 317 29.89 -24.85 -4.28
N PHE A 318 29.63 -25.37 -5.48
CA PHE A 318 30.22 -26.60 -5.97
C PHE A 318 31.76 -26.55 -5.97
N CYS A 319 32.35 -25.47 -6.50
CA CYS A 319 33.80 -25.32 -6.51
C CYS A 319 34.39 -25.18 -5.09
N LEU A 320 33.68 -24.52 -4.17
CA LEU A 320 34.08 -24.42 -2.77
C LEU A 320 34.12 -25.78 -2.08
N ILE A 321 33.10 -26.63 -2.32
CA ILE A 321 33.06 -27.99 -1.77
C ILE A 321 34.24 -28.81 -2.30
N LEU A 322 34.52 -28.78 -3.60
CA LEU A 322 35.66 -29.48 -4.18
C LEU A 322 36.99 -29.05 -3.56
N VAL A 323 37.24 -27.75 -3.41
CA VAL A 323 38.49 -27.25 -2.81
C VAL A 323 38.63 -27.64 -1.34
N ARG A 324 37.52 -27.69 -0.60
CA ARG A 324 37.55 -28.05 0.83
C ARG A 324 37.49 -29.55 1.11
N SER A 325 37.24 -30.36 0.08
CA SER A 325 37.13 -31.82 0.18
C SER A 325 38.46 -32.60 0.24
N GLY A 326 39.60 -31.91 0.33
CA GLY A 326 40.95 -32.52 0.29
C GLY A 326 41.37 -33.08 -1.08
N THR A 327 40.44 -33.18 -2.05
CA THR A 327 40.70 -33.70 -3.41
C THR A 327 41.48 -32.74 -4.31
N GLY A 328 41.61 -31.48 -3.90
CA GLY A 328 42.28 -30.44 -4.69
C GLY A 328 43.60 -29.98 -4.09
N GLY A 329 44.72 -30.35 -4.73
CA GLY A 329 46.03 -29.74 -4.43
C GLY A 329 46.02 -28.21 -4.65
N SER A 330 47.14 -27.54 -4.37
CA SER A 330 47.27 -26.07 -4.47
C SER A 330 46.84 -25.48 -5.83
N VAL A 331 46.97 -26.23 -6.92
CA VAL A 331 46.51 -25.86 -8.27
C VAL A 331 44.98 -25.69 -8.36
N MET A 332 44.21 -26.51 -7.64
CA MET A 332 42.74 -26.43 -7.62
C MET A 332 42.24 -25.19 -6.90
N ILE A 333 43.01 -24.66 -5.94
CA ILE A 333 42.70 -23.40 -5.26
C ILE A 333 42.74 -22.23 -6.26
N TYR A 334 43.78 -22.15 -7.10
CA TYR A 334 43.93 -21.07 -8.09
C TYR A 334 42.94 -21.20 -9.26
N LEU A 335 42.70 -22.41 -9.76
CA LEU A 335 41.67 -22.67 -10.77
C LEU A 335 40.27 -22.32 -10.24
N ASN A 336 39.99 -22.58 -8.96
CA ASN A 336 38.74 -22.21 -8.31
C ASN A 336 38.55 -20.68 -8.29
N TYR A 337 39.56 -19.88 -7.96
CA TYR A 337 39.42 -18.42 -8.02
C TYR A 337 39.07 -17.91 -9.43
N GLY A 338 39.59 -18.53 -10.49
CA GLY A 338 39.22 -18.19 -11.88
C GLY A 338 37.79 -18.58 -12.24
N VAL A 339 37.37 -19.80 -11.90
CA VAL A 339 36.01 -20.32 -12.14
C VAL A 339 34.96 -19.62 -11.27
N PHE A 340 35.33 -19.18 -10.06
CA PHE A 340 34.50 -18.41 -9.14
C PHE A 340 34.20 -17.01 -9.67
N VAL A 341 35.20 -16.32 -10.23
CA VAL A 341 35.05 -14.92 -10.68
C VAL A 341 34.23 -14.81 -11.97
N LEU A 342 34.35 -15.77 -12.89
CA LEU A 342 33.76 -15.68 -14.23
C LEU A 342 32.21 -15.56 -14.23
N PRO A 343 31.43 -16.37 -13.47
CA PRO A 343 29.98 -16.23 -13.39
C PRO A 343 29.56 -14.89 -12.78
N TYR A 344 30.22 -14.42 -11.73
CA TYR A 344 29.91 -13.11 -11.13
C TYR A 344 30.26 -11.95 -12.04
N LEU A 345 31.32 -12.07 -12.85
CA LEU A 345 31.66 -11.08 -13.87
C LEU A 345 30.59 -11.00 -14.96
N LEU A 346 30.11 -12.16 -15.44
CA LEU A 346 29.00 -12.22 -16.39
C LEU A 346 27.74 -11.61 -15.79
N VAL A 347 27.40 -11.95 -14.55
CA VAL A 347 26.26 -11.37 -13.84
C VAL A 347 26.40 -9.86 -13.69
N ALA A 348 27.58 -9.33 -13.32
CA ALA A 348 27.85 -7.90 -13.25
C ALA A 348 27.64 -7.20 -14.60
N ALA A 349 28.12 -7.81 -15.68
CA ALA A 349 27.96 -7.28 -17.03
C ALA A 349 26.49 -7.26 -17.49
N LEU A 350 25.75 -8.34 -17.21
CA LEU A 350 24.32 -8.44 -17.52
C LEU A 350 23.50 -7.44 -16.67
N LEU A 351 23.76 -7.35 -15.37
CA LEU A 351 23.16 -6.36 -14.47
C LEU A 351 23.35 -4.95 -15.00
N ARG A 352 24.58 -4.58 -15.38
CA ARG A 352 24.90 -3.24 -15.89
C ARG A 352 24.15 -2.93 -17.17
N ARG A 353 24.10 -3.88 -18.12
CA ARG A 353 23.30 -3.76 -19.36
C ARG A 353 21.80 -3.60 -19.06
N ASN A 354 21.27 -4.34 -18.11
CA ASN A 354 19.85 -4.26 -17.77
C ASN A 354 19.51 -2.93 -17.05
N TYR A 355 20.42 -2.41 -16.22
CA TYR A 355 20.28 -1.06 -15.67
C TYR A 355 20.36 0.01 -16.76
N GLN A 356 21.13 -0.22 -17.82
CA GLN A 356 21.13 0.65 -19.00
C GLN A 356 19.74 0.65 -19.67
N GLU A 357 19.15 -0.53 -19.93
CA GLU A 357 17.78 -0.66 -20.50
C GLU A 357 16.73 0.02 -19.59
N LYS A 358 16.90 -0.06 -18.27
CA LYS A 358 16.05 0.66 -17.30
C LYS A 358 16.19 2.17 -17.41
N HIS A 359 17.39 2.70 -17.62
CA HIS A 359 17.58 4.15 -17.81
C HIS A 359 17.04 4.60 -19.18
N GLU A 360 17.21 3.78 -20.21
CA GLU A 360 16.61 3.99 -21.54
C GLU A 360 15.08 4.06 -21.47
N LEU A 361 14.44 3.15 -20.73
CA LEU A 361 12.99 3.22 -20.47
C LEU A 361 12.56 4.56 -19.88
N ARG A 362 13.29 5.04 -18.87
CA ARG A 362 12.96 6.31 -18.23
C ARG A 362 13.05 7.47 -19.22
N GLN A 363 14.00 7.40 -20.16
CA GLN A 363 14.17 8.35 -21.24
C GLN A 363 13.07 8.21 -22.31
N GLU A 364 12.66 6.99 -22.66
CA GLU A 364 11.54 6.70 -23.57
C GLU A 364 10.22 7.26 -23.04
N LEU A 365 9.95 7.13 -21.73
CA LEU A 365 8.77 7.73 -21.09
C LEU A 365 8.81 9.27 -21.13
N GLU A 366 9.98 9.88 -20.97
CA GLU A 366 10.17 11.35 -20.98
C GLU A 366 9.95 11.97 -22.37
N HIS A 367 10.38 11.26 -23.43
CA HIS A 367 10.29 11.75 -24.82
C HIS A 367 9.17 11.07 -25.62
N PHE A 368 8.27 10.34 -24.94
CA PHE A 368 7.20 9.56 -25.57
C PHE A 368 6.37 10.43 -26.54
N ASP A 369 6.05 9.93 -27.74
CA ASP A 369 5.22 10.63 -28.73
C ASP A 369 4.27 9.64 -29.40
N LEU A 370 2.95 9.84 -29.23
CA LEU A 370 1.92 8.95 -29.76
C LEU A 370 2.00 8.81 -31.29
N ASN A 371 2.42 9.85 -32.01
CA ASN A 371 2.48 9.83 -33.48
C ASN A 371 3.60 8.93 -34.02
N GLN A 372 4.65 8.70 -33.23
CA GLN A 372 5.78 7.86 -33.59
C GLN A 372 5.55 6.37 -33.26
N VAL A 373 4.43 6.05 -32.60
CA VAL A 373 4.09 4.68 -32.21
C VAL A 373 3.67 3.86 -33.42
N GLN A 374 4.18 2.63 -33.49
CA GLN A 374 3.97 1.72 -34.61
C GLN A 374 2.61 1.02 -34.50
N CYS A 375 1.89 0.97 -35.62
CA CYS A 375 0.63 0.25 -35.77
C CYS A 375 0.64 -0.48 -37.12
N SER A 376 0.19 -1.74 -37.15
CA SER A 376 0.18 -2.57 -38.34
C SER A 376 -1.05 -2.36 -39.23
N GLN A 377 -2.15 -1.87 -38.67
CA GLN A 377 -3.40 -1.65 -39.41
C GLN A 377 -3.87 -0.21 -39.27
N ASP A 378 -4.28 0.39 -40.38
CA ASP A 378 -4.76 1.77 -40.39
C ASP A 378 -6.09 1.95 -39.64
N PHE A 379 -6.96 0.94 -39.68
CA PHE A 379 -8.21 0.97 -38.92
C PHE A 379 -7.94 0.96 -37.41
N ASP A 380 -7.03 0.10 -36.92
CA ASP A 380 -6.62 0.09 -35.51
C ASP A 380 -6.08 1.46 -35.07
N ARG A 381 -5.27 2.10 -35.93
CA ARG A 381 -4.76 3.44 -35.66
C ARG A 381 -5.89 4.44 -35.52
N LYS A 382 -6.86 4.45 -36.45
CA LYS A 382 -8.04 5.34 -36.38
C LYS A 382 -8.88 5.07 -35.14
N PHE A 383 -9.16 3.81 -34.84
CA PHE A 383 -9.95 3.37 -33.70
C PHE A 383 -9.31 3.81 -32.37
N ILE A 384 -8.03 3.48 -32.16
CA ILE A 384 -7.30 3.79 -30.93
C ILE A 384 -7.15 5.30 -30.76
N HIS A 385 -6.79 6.03 -31.83
CA HIS A 385 -6.68 7.48 -31.78
C HIS A 385 -8.00 8.14 -31.40
N ALA A 386 -9.13 7.70 -31.98
CA ALA A 386 -10.45 8.22 -31.64
C ALA A 386 -10.84 7.91 -30.19
N ALA A 387 -10.48 6.73 -29.67
CA ALA A 387 -10.70 6.36 -28.28
C ALA A 387 -9.86 7.22 -27.32
N ILE A 388 -8.58 7.44 -27.63
CA ILE A 388 -7.67 8.30 -26.85
C ILE A 388 -8.19 9.74 -26.85
N GLU A 389 -8.54 10.30 -28.01
CA GLU A 389 -9.11 11.65 -28.12
C GLU A 389 -10.41 11.77 -27.33
N LYS A 390 -11.27 10.76 -27.35
CA LYS A 390 -12.49 10.73 -26.52
C LYS A 390 -12.16 10.78 -25.02
N TRP A 391 -11.17 10.03 -24.57
CA TRP A 391 -10.88 9.86 -23.15
C TRP A 391 -10.03 10.98 -22.55
N TYR A 392 -9.12 11.55 -23.33
CA TYR A 392 -8.11 12.53 -22.90
C TYR A 392 -8.29 13.91 -23.56
N GLY A 393 -9.28 14.08 -24.44
CA GLY A 393 -9.57 15.33 -25.15
C GLY A 393 -8.74 15.53 -26.42
N SER A 394 -7.45 15.18 -26.38
CA SER A 394 -6.57 15.19 -27.56
C SER A 394 -5.43 14.18 -27.45
N LYS A 395 -4.73 13.95 -28.57
CA LYS A 395 -3.52 13.10 -28.63
C LYS A 395 -2.36 13.71 -27.86
N GLU A 396 -2.24 15.03 -27.91
CA GLU A 396 -1.21 15.80 -27.22
C GLU A 396 -1.43 15.74 -25.71
N ALA A 397 -2.67 15.87 -25.24
CA ALA A 397 -3.03 15.73 -23.83
C ALA A 397 -2.69 14.34 -23.29
N PHE A 398 -2.95 13.29 -24.07
CA PHE A 398 -2.54 11.92 -23.71
C PHE A 398 -1.01 11.75 -23.70
N THR A 399 -0.31 12.31 -24.69
CA THR A 399 1.15 12.26 -24.74
C THR A 399 1.77 12.94 -23.51
N GLU A 400 1.24 14.09 -23.12
CA GLU A 400 1.66 14.80 -21.90
C GLU A 400 1.34 14.01 -20.62
N HIS A 401 0.17 13.35 -20.57
CA HIS A 401 -0.20 12.45 -19.48
C HIS A 401 0.80 11.29 -19.33
N VAL A 402 1.25 10.68 -20.44
CA VAL A 402 2.27 9.62 -20.39
C VAL A 402 3.62 10.16 -19.91
N ARG A 403 4.06 11.30 -20.44
CA ARG A 403 5.34 11.94 -20.10
C ARG A 403 5.43 12.37 -18.64
N ARG A 404 4.30 12.75 -18.03
CA ARG A 404 4.26 13.31 -16.68
C ARG A 404 3.60 12.39 -15.68
N ASP A 405 2.30 12.17 -15.81
CA ASP A 405 1.50 11.48 -14.80
C ASP A 405 1.86 9.99 -14.73
N LEU A 406 1.86 9.29 -15.86
CA LEU A 406 2.22 7.87 -15.90
C LEU A 406 3.68 7.67 -15.53
N ARG A 407 4.59 8.48 -16.06
CA ARG A 407 6.00 8.47 -15.64
C ARG A 407 6.13 8.64 -14.13
N HIS A 408 5.43 9.61 -13.54
CA HIS A 408 5.49 9.88 -12.10
C HIS A 408 4.88 8.74 -11.27
N GLU A 409 3.82 8.09 -11.75
CA GLU A 409 3.21 6.91 -11.12
C GLU A 409 4.13 5.68 -11.18
N LEU A 410 4.87 5.52 -12.28
CA LEU A 410 5.81 4.43 -12.49
C LEU A 410 7.20 4.69 -11.88
N GLU A 411 7.56 5.95 -11.63
CA GLU A 411 8.88 6.36 -11.13
C GLU A 411 9.25 5.67 -9.80
N PRO A 412 8.35 5.48 -8.81
CA PRO A 412 8.66 4.68 -7.63
C PRO A 412 9.03 3.23 -7.96
N SER A 413 8.31 2.60 -8.90
CA SER A 413 8.56 1.22 -9.34
C SER A 413 9.86 1.10 -10.14
N LEU A 414 10.17 2.10 -10.96
CA LEU A 414 11.45 2.20 -11.68
C LEU A 414 12.60 2.60 -10.75
N ALA A 415 12.38 3.36 -9.69
CA ALA A 415 13.42 3.72 -8.73
C ALA A 415 13.84 2.56 -7.82
N ILE A 416 13.05 1.47 -7.78
CA ILE A 416 13.41 0.26 -7.04
C ILE A 416 14.53 -0.49 -7.79
N SER A 417 15.72 -0.48 -7.21
CA SER A 417 16.86 -1.32 -7.63
C SER A 417 17.00 -2.57 -6.74
N ARG A 418 16.00 -2.86 -5.89
CA ARG A 418 16.02 -4.02 -4.97
C ARG A 418 15.17 -5.16 -5.51
N PHE A 419 15.66 -6.38 -5.31
CA PHE A 419 14.86 -7.58 -5.52
C PHE A 419 13.75 -7.70 -4.46
N PRO A 420 12.56 -8.21 -4.83
CA PRO A 420 11.56 -8.66 -3.88
C PRO A 420 12.14 -9.64 -2.85
N LEU A 421 11.62 -9.65 -1.62
CA LEU A 421 12.08 -10.57 -0.57
C LEU A 421 12.06 -12.06 -0.99
N PRO A 422 11.01 -12.59 -1.66
CA PRO A 422 11.00 -13.99 -2.09
C PRO A 422 12.15 -14.34 -3.03
N TYR A 423 12.59 -13.38 -3.85
CA TYR A 423 13.69 -13.58 -4.78
C TYR A 423 15.04 -13.60 -4.06
N LEU A 424 15.21 -12.76 -3.05
CA LEU A 424 16.39 -12.80 -2.19
C LEU A 424 16.46 -14.12 -1.41
N LEU A 425 15.34 -14.62 -0.89
CA LEU A 425 15.28 -15.90 -0.19
C LEU A 425 15.68 -17.08 -1.09
N LEU A 426 15.20 -17.12 -2.35
CA LEU A 426 15.63 -18.13 -3.32
C LEU A 426 17.14 -18.07 -3.59
N TRP A 427 17.72 -16.87 -3.63
CA TRP A 427 19.16 -16.72 -3.78
C TRP A 427 19.92 -17.18 -2.53
N PHE A 428 19.47 -16.79 -1.32
CA PHE A 428 20.07 -17.27 -0.07
C PHE A 428 19.98 -18.78 0.09
N ALA A 429 18.92 -19.41 -0.38
CA ALA A 429 18.77 -20.87 -0.39
C ALA A 429 19.98 -21.56 -1.04
N THR A 430 20.50 -21.03 -2.15
CA THR A 430 21.70 -21.61 -2.81
C THR A 430 22.97 -21.50 -1.98
N LEU A 431 23.12 -20.41 -1.20
CA LEU A 431 24.27 -20.24 -0.31
C LEU A 431 24.17 -21.19 0.89
N LEU A 432 22.98 -21.24 1.49
CA LEU A 432 22.70 -22.10 2.64
C LEU A 432 22.88 -23.58 2.32
N SER A 433 22.47 -24.06 1.13
CA SER A 433 22.73 -25.44 0.69
C SER A 433 24.21 -25.82 0.75
N THR A 434 25.10 -24.89 0.37
CA THR A 434 26.55 -25.12 0.41
C THR A 434 27.05 -25.16 1.85
N SER A 435 26.62 -24.21 2.67
CA SER A 435 27.06 -24.11 4.07
C SER A 435 26.49 -25.22 4.96
N PHE A 436 25.30 -25.73 4.65
CA PHE A 436 24.71 -26.88 5.33
C PHE A 436 25.46 -28.18 5.05
N GLU A 437 26.08 -28.35 3.87
CA GLU A 437 26.95 -29.50 3.60
C GLU A 437 28.14 -29.54 4.58
N PHE A 438 28.80 -28.40 4.80
CA PHE A 438 29.91 -28.29 5.77
C PHE A 438 29.44 -28.42 7.23
N PHE A 439 28.29 -27.84 7.56
CA PHE A 439 27.71 -27.98 8.89
C PHE A 439 27.36 -29.44 9.21
N LEU A 440 26.79 -30.15 8.23
CA LEU A 440 26.46 -31.57 8.34
C LEU A 440 27.72 -32.42 8.48
N ALA A 441 28.79 -32.12 7.73
CA ALA A 441 30.07 -32.81 7.86
C ALA A 441 30.64 -32.66 9.29
N LEU A 442 30.65 -31.45 9.85
CA LEU A 442 31.06 -31.21 11.24
C LEU A 442 30.22 -32.02 12.24
N TRP A 443 28.90 -32.05 12.04
CA TRP A 443 28.00 -32.81 12.91
C TRP A 443 28.31 -34.31 12.82
N LYS A 444 28.41 -34.87 11.61
CA LYS A 444 28.69 -36.30 11.41
C LYS A 444 30.10 -36.69 11.90
N GLY A 445 31.06 -35.77 11.82
CA GLY A 445 32.40 -35.92 12.39
C GLY A 445 32.46 -35.86 13.91
N GLY A 446 31.33 -35.63 14.61
CA GLY A 446 31.29 -35.62 16.06
C GLY A 446 31.78 -34.31 16.69
N ALA A 447 31.71 -33.19 15.95
CA ALA A 447 32.10 -31.89 16.49
C ALA A 447 31.23 -31.52 17.72
N PRO A 448 31.83 -30.97 18.80
CA PRO A 448 31.08 -30.48 19.95
C PRO A 448 30.03 -29.43 19.53
N VAL A 449 28.90 -29.37 20.25
CA VAL A 449 27.81 -28.41 19.98
C VAL A 449 28.31 -26.97 19.89
N ALA A 450 29.26 -26.58 20.74
CA ALA A 450 29.86 -25.25 20.68
C ALA A 450 30.53 -24.96 19.32
N CYS A 451 31.19 -25.95 18.71
CA CYS A 451 31.80 -25.84 17.38
C CYS A 451 30.75 -25.64 16.30
N LEU A 452 29.66 -26.43 16.36
CA LEU A 452 28.52 -26.29 15.44
C LEU A 452 27.89 -24.89 15.55
N VAL A 453 27.64 -24.40 16.77
CA VAL A 453 27.07 -23.06 16.99
C VAL A 453 28.02 -21.96 16.52
N SER A 454 29.32 -22.09 16.78
CA SER A 454 30.33 -21.12 16.34
C SER A 454 30.41 -21.05 14.80
N PHE A 455 30.40 -22.20 14.12
CA PHE A 455 30.36 -22.27 12.66
C PHE A 455 29.05 -21.67 12.12
N ALA A 456 27.91 -22.03 12.67
CA ALA A 456 26.60 -21.51 12.26
C ALA A 456 26.52 -19.99 12.41
N ALA A 457 27.03 -19.44 13.52
CA ALA A 457 27.12 -18.00 13.72
C ALA A 457 28.01 -17.36 12.64
N GLY A 458 29.26 -17.82 12.49
CA GLY A 458 30.21 -17.22 11.55
C GLY A 458 29.80 -17.31 10.08
N ILE A 459 29.37 -18.50 9.63
CA ILE A 459 29.08 -18.79 8.22
C ILE A 459 27.59 -18.61 7.89
N LEU A 460 26.69 -19.38 8.50
CA LEU A 460 25.26 -19.36 8.11
C LEU A 460 24.61 -17.99 8.37
N VAL A 461 24.94 -17.34 9.48
CA VAL A 461 24.36 -16.04 9.82
C VAL A 461 25.26 -14.89 9.34
N GLY A 462 26.54 -14.92 9.68
CA GLY A 462 27.48 -13.86 9.35
C GLY A 462 27.70 -13.71 7.85
N ILE A 463 28.12 -14.78 7.17
CA ILE A 463 28.43 -14.76 5.74
C ILE A 463 27.17 -14.84 4.88
N ASP A 464 26.38 -15.91 4.99
CA ASP A 464 25.32 -16.20 4.02
C ASP A 464 24.16 -15.22 4.12
N ILE A 465 23.82 -14.73 5.32
CA ILE A 465 22.75 -13.74 5.50
C ILE A 465 23.31 -12.32 5.42
N PHE A 466 24.19 -11.90 6.33
CA PHE A 466 24.52 -10.48 6.44
C PHE A 466 25.52 -9.96 5.40
N VAL A 467 26.65 -10.66 5.19
CA VAL A 467 27.67 -10.22 4.23
C VAL A 467 27.16 -10.41 2.80
N ALA A 468 26.58 -11.57 2.46
CA ALA A 468 26.09 -11.83 1.12
C ALA A 468 24.97 -10.86 0.71
N ALA A 469 24.04 -10.54 1.62
CA ALA A 469 23.02 -9.50 1.39
C ALA A 469 23.67 -8.14 1.08
N SER A 470 24.70 -7.77 1.83
CA SER A 470 25.42 -6.50 1.66
C SER A 470 26.13 -6.44 0.31
N CYS A 471 26.78 -7.53 -0.09
CA CYS A 471 27.46 -7.65 -1.38
C CYS A 471 26.48 -7.53 -2.55
N VAL A 472 25.33 -8.20 -2.52
CA VAL A 472 24.32 -8.08 -3.60
C VAL A 472 23.72 -6.68 -3.69
N VAL A 473 23.43 -6.04 -2.55
CA VAL A 473 22.96 -4.65 -2.54
C VAL A 473 24.04 -3.70 -3.10
N LEU A 474 25.30 -3.89 -2.73
CA LEU A 474 26.40 -3.08 -3.23
C LEU A 474 26.63 -3.30 -4.74
N MET A 475 26.60 -4.55 -5.20
CA MET A 475 26.77 -4.94 -6.60
C MET A 475 25.68 -4.31 -7.48
N THR A 476 24.41 -4.48 -7.10
CA THR A 476 23.28 -3.88 -7.84
C THR A 476 23.41 -2.37 -7.91
N ARG A 477 23.85 -1.72 -6.82
CA ARG A 477 24.08 -0.26 -6.78
C ARG A 477 25.22 0.22 -7.65
N LEU A 478 26.34 -0.50 -7.68
CA LEU A 478 27.47 -0.15 -8.53
C LEU A 478 27.11 -0.35 -10.01
N CYS A 479 26.43 -1.44 -10.34
CA CYS A 479 25.93 -1.69 -11.70
C CYS A 479 24.93 -0.62 -12.15
N ASP A 480 24.03 -0.15 -11.29
CA ASP A 480 23.07 0.92 -11.60
C ASP A 480 23.79 2.26 -11.88
N ARG A 481 24.78 2.64 -11.05
CA ARG A 481 25.52 3.89 -11.23
C ARG A 481 26.48 3.91 -12.41
N LEU A 482 27.04 2.75 -12.73
CA LEU A 482 27.99 2.57 -13.83
C LEU A 482 27.31 1.94 -15.06
N ALA A 483 25.98 2.00 -15.14
CA ALA A 483 25.20 1.43 -16.24
C ALA A 483 25.60 1.99 -17.62
N PHE A 484 25.82 3.31 -17.71
CA PHE A 484 26.18 3.98 -18.96
C PHE A 484 27.61 3.66 -19.39
N ARG A 485 27.78 3.40 -20.70
CA ARG A 485 29.09 3.11 -21.29
C ARG A 485 29.99 4.33 -21.24
N ARG A 486 31.14 4.24 -20.56
CA ARG A 486 32.09 5.37 -20.44
C ARG A 486 33.36 5.19 -21.25
N PHE A 487 33.70 3.95 -21.61
CA PHE A 487 34.99 3.61 -22.22
C PHE A 487 34.87 3.01 -23.62
N GLY A 488 33.75 3.24 -24.32
CA GLY A 488 33.55 2.74 -25.69
C GLY A 488 33.72 1.21 -25.78
N PRO A 489 34.72 0.68 -26.52
CA PRO A 489 34.96 -0.76 -26.62
C PRO A 489 35.49 -1.40 -25.33
N PHE A 490 36.08 -0.63 -24.41
CA PHE A 490 36.65 -1.13 -23.14
C PHE A 490 35.65 -1.13 -21.98
N ASP A 491 34.36 -1.07 -22.27
CA ASP A 491 33.30 -0.96 -21.27
C ASP A 491 33.23 -2.15 -20.30
N HIS A 492 33.75 -3.30 -20.73
CA HIS A 492 33.90 -4.49 -19.89
C HIS A 492 34.82 -4.27 -18.67
N LEU A 493 35.74 -3.29 -18.72
CA LEU A 493 36.59 -2.93 -17.58
C LEU A 493 35.78 -2.42 -16.38
N GLN A 494 34.62 -1.79 -16.61
CA GLN A 494 33.74 -1.36 -15.53
C GLN A 494 33.13 -2.56 -14.80
N SER A 495 32.60 -3.53 -15.55
CA SER A 495 32.06 -4.76 -14.99
C SER A 495 33.13 -5.56 -14.25
N LEU A 496 34.36 -5.58 -14.79
CA LEU A 496 35.52 -6.21 -14.14
C LEU A 496 35.87 -5.54 -12.82
N LEU A 497 35.93 -4.21 -12.78
CA LEU A 497 36.20 -3.45 -11.56
C LEU A 497 35.13 -3.69 -10.49
N ILE A 498 33.84 -3.67 -10.87
CA ILE A 498 32.74 -3.96 -9.95
C ILE A 498 32.89 -5.37 -9.38
N CYS A 499 33.09 -6.36 -10.24
CA CYS A 499 33.27 -7.75 -9.83
C CYS A 499 34.47 -7.90 -8.89
N ALA A 500 35.62 -7.29 -9.21
CA ALA A 500 36.81 -7.33 -8.39
C ALA A 500 36.58 -6.77 -6.98
N ILE A 501 35.85 -5.64 -6.86
CA ILE A 501 35.49 -5.05 -5.56
C ILE A 501 34.61 -6.02 -4.75
N ILE A 502 33.55 -6.56 -5.36
CA ILE A 502 32.59 -7.43 -4.66
C ILE A 502 33.26 -8.74 -4.23
N VAL A 503 34.01 -9.39 -5.13
CA VAL A 503 34.73 -10.63 -4.84
C VAL A 503 35.78 -10.42 -3.75
N THR A 504 36.52 -9.30 -3.78
CA THR A 504 37.51 -8.99 -2.74
C THR A 504 36.85 -8.81 -1.38
N LEU A 505 35.75 -8.03 -1.32
CA LEU A 505 35.01 -7.81 -0.09
C LEU A 505 34.47 -9.11 0.50
N PHE A 506 33.87 -9.96 -0.35
CA PHE A 506 33.35 -11.26 0.08
C PHE A 506 34.47 -12.18 0.55
N SER A 507 35.59 -12.25 -0.18
CA SER A 507 36.74 -13.09 0.17
C SER A 507 37.38 -12.69 1.49
N VAL A 508 37.59 -11.38 1.71
CA VAL A 508 38.12 -10.85 2.98
C VAL A 508 37.18 -11.17 4.14
N SER A 509 35.88 -10.99 3.94
CA SER A 509 34.87 -11.29 4.97
C SER A 509 34.84 -12.78 5.29
N ASN A 510 34.92 -13.65 4.29
CA ASN A 510 34.98 -15.10 4.48
C ASN A 510 36.24 -15.52 5.26
N SER A 511 37.41 -14.94 4.94
CA SER A 511 38.64 -15.19 5.70
C SER A 511 38.52 -14.73 7.16
N LEU A 512 37.89 -13.57 7.41
CA LEU A 512 37.62 -13.09 8.77
C LEU A 512 36.65 -14.01 9.53
N ALA A 513 35.61 -14.51 8.87
CA ALA A 513 34.68 -15.47 9.46
C ALA A 513 35.38 -16.78 9.83
N ILE A 514 36.25 -17.29 8.96
CA ILE A 514 37.07 -18.48 9.22
C ILE A 514 37.97 -18.28 10.44
N MET A 515 38.66 -17.15 10.53
CA MET A 515 39.47 -16.82 11.71
C MET A 515 38.61 -16.67 12.98
N ALA A 516 37.40 -16.12 12.85
CA ALA A 516 36.51 -15.93 13.99
C ALA A 516 36.00 -17.26 14.55
N TYR A 517 35.45 -18.14 13.71
CA TYR A 517 34.89 -19.42 14.18
C TYR A 517 35.96 -20.47 14.54
N SER A 518 37.16 -20.38 13.98
CA SER A 518 38.25 -21.29 14.35
C SER A 518 38.83 -20.96 15.73
N HIS A 519 38.71 -19.72 16.20
CA HIS A 519 39.31 -19.28 17.47
C HIS A 519 38.36 -19.40 18.67
N SER A 520 37.15 -18.83 18.60
CA SER A 520 36.18 -18.90 19.71
C SER A 520 34.74 -18.55 19.27
N LEU A 521 33.76 -19.00 20.07
CA LEU A 521 32.36 -18.63 19.89
C LEU A 521 32.13 -17.12 20.05
N GLU A 522 32.81 -16.48 21.00
CA GLU A 522 32.74 -15.03 21.23
C GLU A 522 33.19 -14.24 20.01
N ASN A 523 34.29 -14.67 19.37
CA ASN A 523 34.77 -14.04 18.13
C ASN A 523 33.77 -14.20 16.99
N SER A 524 33.09 -15.34 16.90
CA SER A 524 32.04 -15.57 15.91
C SER A 524 30.84 -14.65 16.14
N LEU A 525 30.40 -14.48 17.39
CA LEU A 525 29.31 -13.56 17.74
C LEU A 525 29.69 -12.11 17.49
N LEU A 526 30.94 -11.72 17.77
CA LEU A 526 31.47 -10.41 17.43
C LEU A 526 31.44 -10.18 15.92
N PHE A 527 31.92 -11.15 15.12
CA PHE A 527 31.88 -11.07 13.67
C PHE A 527 30.45 -10.89 13.14
N VAL A 528 29.49 -11.69 13.64
CA VAL A 528 28.06 -11.55 13.28
C VAL A 528 27.52 -10.17 13.63
N THR A 529 27.87 -9.65 14.80
CA THR A 529 27.43 -8.31 15.23
C THR A 529 27.97 -7.23 14.30
N VAL A 530 29.25 -7.31 13.91
CA VAL A 530 29.86 -6.38 12.96
C VAL A 530 29.22 -6.51 11.58
N ALA A 531 29.03 -7.73 11.08
CA ALA A 531 28.39 -8.00 9.79
C ALA A 531 26.94 -7.47 9.76
N PHE A 532 26.19 -7.64 10.85
CA PHE A 532 24.86 -7.08 11.01
C PHE A 532 24.86 -5.55 10.94
N VAL A 533 25.75 -4.88 11.69
CA VAL A 533 25.86 -3.41 11.67
C VAL A 533 26.22 -2.90 10.27
N VAL A 534 27.16 -3.55 9.58
CA VAL A 534 27.52 -3.21 8.19
C VAL A 534 26.34 -3.42 7.26
N SER A 535 25.61 -4.53 7.39
CA SER A 535 24.43 -4.82 6.57
C SER A 535 23.34 -3.78 6.76
N VAL A 536 23.04 -3.41 8.01
CA VAL A 536 22.10 -2.33 8.36
C VAL A 536 22.57 -1.00 7.77
N PHE A 537 23.86 -0.69 7.82
CA PHE A 537 24.42 0.54 7.26
C PHE A 537 24.32 0.58 5.73
N VAL A 538 24.67 -0.50 5.03
CA VAL A 538 24.53 -0.62 3.57
C VAL A 538 23.05 -0.49 3.17
N TRP A 539 22.15 -1.14 3.93
CA TRP A 539 20.70 -1.02 3.74
C TRP A 539 20.18 0.40 3.98
N TRP A 540 20.72 1.09 4.99
CA TRP A 540 20.40 2.48 5.29
C TRP A 540 20.88 3.41 4.18
N LEU A 541 22.10 3.26 3.67
CA LEU A 541 22.62 4.03 2.53
C LEU A 541 21.77 3.85 1.27
N ASP A 542 21.32 2.62 1.03
CA ASP A 542 20.42 2.29 -0.06
C ASP A 542 19.05 3.01 0.11
N ARG A 543 18.54 3.12 1.34
CA ARG A 543 17.28 3.83 1.66
C ARG A 543 17.41 5.36 1.63
N ALA A 544 18.49 5.93 2.18
CA ALA A 544 18.71 7.37 2.34
C ALA A 544 18.84 8.14 1.00
N ARG A 545 19.22 7.47 -0.09
CA ARG A 545 19.19 8.08 -1.44
C ARG A 545 17.80 8.18 -2.06
N ARG A 546 16.84 7.36 -1.64
CA ARG A 546 15.47 7.41 -2.18
C ARG A 546 14.77 8.70 -1.81
N THR A 547 14.98 9.16 -0.57
CA THR A 547 14.50 10.46 -0.11
C THR A 547 15.17 11.63 -0.83
N ASN A 548 16.36 11.42 -1.41
CA ASN A 548 17.08 12.44 -2.16
C ASN A 548 16.74 12.43 -3.67
N SER A 549 16.48 11.27 -4.30
CA SER A 549 16.07 11.21 -5.72
C SER A 549 14.65 11.69 -5.95
N THR A 550 13.70 11.44 -5.02
CA THR A 550 12.37 12.09 -5.07
C THR A 550 12.42 13.59 -4.79
N SER A 551 13.52 14.12 -4.25
CA SER A 551 13.74 15.56 -4.05
C SER A 551 14.48 16.26 -5.20
N ALA A 552 14.96 15.50 -6.21
CA ALA A 552 15.86 16.01 -7.25
C ALA A 552 15.24 16.09 -8.66
N GLN A 553 13.98 15.67 -8.87
CA GLN A 553 13.36 15.63 -10.22
C GLN A 553 12.02 16.36 -10.38
N SER A 554 11.48 17.01 -9.36
CA SER A 554 10.25 17.81 -9.51
C SER A 554 10.51 19.28 -9.91
N GLY A 555 11.68 19.59 -10.45
CA GLY A 555 12.07 20.96 -10.79
C GLY A 555 12.70 21.03 -12.17
N THR A 556 11.89 20.97 -13.22
CA THR A 556 12.09 21.59 -14.55
C THR A 556 11.08 21.00 -15.53
N SER A 557 10.02 21.74 -15.88
CA SER A 557 9.70 22.11 -17.27
C SER A 557 8.38 22.89 -17.37
N TYR A 558 8.39 23.87 -18.28
CA TYR A 558 7.32 24.77 -18.74
C TYR A 558 7.04 26.05 -17.93
N ALA A 559 7.90 27.05 -18.15
CA ALA A 559 7.46 28.44 -18.31
C ALA A 559 8.32 29.08 -19.42
N ILE A 560 7.71 29.36 -20.57
CA ILE A 560 8.23 30.25 -21.62
C ILE A 560 7.25 31.43 -21.67
N TRP A 561 7.73 32.64 -21.40
CA TRP A 561 7.65 33.86 -22.25
C TRP A 561 8.00 35.14 -21.47
N SER A 562 8.85 35.94 -22.13
CA SER A 562 9.12 37.39 -22.08
C SER A 562 9.62 38.07 -20.79
N GLU A 563 10.88 38.56 -20.86
CA GLU A 563 11.34 39.97 -20.87
C GLU A 563 10.63 40.98 -19.93
N GLU A 564 11.28 41.93 -19.23
CA GLU A 564 12.49 42.72 -19.52
C GLU A 564 12.89 43.55 -18.26
N SER A 565 14.17 43.99 -18.20
CA SER A 565 14.77 45.24 -17.64
C SER A 565 14.28 45.84 -16.28
N GLU A 566 15.02 46.56 -15.43
CA GLU A 566 16.34 47.22 -15.37
C GLU A 566 16.47 47.75 -13.91
N VAL A 567 17.59 47.54 -13.19
CA VAL A 567 18.65 48.51 -12.85
C VAL A 567 18.40 49.47 -11.66
N GLY A 568 19.41 49.56 -10.79
CA GLY A 568 19.72 50.69 -9.89
C GLY A 568 19.84 50.28 -8.41
N GLU A 569 21.03 49.93 -7.89
CA GLU A 569 22.00 50.84 -7.24
C GLU A 569 21.43 51.56 -5.99
N SER A 570 22.10 51.72 -4.83
CA SER A 570 23.45 51.40 -4.36
C SER A 570 23.60 51.91 -2.90
N LEU A 571 24.59 51.37 -2.17
CA LEU A 571 25.44 52.01 -1.12
C LEU A 571 24.84 52.35 0.27
N GLN A 572 25.30 51.67 1.34
CA GLN A 572 26.34 52.07 2.33
C GLN A 572 25.77 52.87 3.52
N ALA A 573 26.29 52.83 4.76
CA ALA A 573 27.28 52.03 5.48
C ALA A 573 27.21 52.48 6.96
N ALA A 574 27.69 51.60 7.86
CA ALA A 574 28.29 51.90 9.17
C ALA A 574 27.33 52.46 10.26
N SER A 575 27.47 52.21 11.57
CA SER A 575 28.64 51.86 12.37
C SER A 575 28.19 51.31 13.75
N LEU A 576 29.01 50.36 14.22
CA LEU A 576 29.23 49.84 15.58
C LEU A 576 29.62 50.94 16.60
N PRO A 577 30.08 50.64 17.84
CA PRO A 577 29.80 49.54 18.80
C PRO A 577 29.64 50.05 20.27
N ALA A 578 29.40 49.15 21.23
CA ALA A 578 30.22 48.98 22.46
C ALA A 578 29.52 48.10 23.54
N ASN A 579 29.94 46.83 23.63
CA ASN A 579 30.78 46.23 24.71
C ASN A 579 30.50 46.53 26.22
N PRO A 580 31.01 45.72 27.18
CA PRO A 580 30.42 44.47 27.67
C PRO A 580 30.55 44.30 29.22
N SER A 581 30.40 43.04 29.69
CA SER A 581 30.92 42.46 30.96
C SER A 581 29.92 42.52 32.16
N SER A 582 29.72 41.50 33.01
CA SER A 582 30.66 40.47 33.50
C SER A 582 30.04 39.50 34.56
N TRP A 583 30.74 38.36 34.81
CA TRP A 583 30.77 37.42 35.98
C TRP A 583 29.57 36.47 36.31
N VAL A 584 29.70 35.24 36.84
CA VAL A 584 30.72 34.14 36.89
C VAL A 584 30.11 32.94 37.68
N ASN A 585 30.54 31.72 37.33
CA ASN A 585 30.60 30.42 38.04
C ASN A 585 29.38 29.65 38.60
N GLY A 586 29.41 28.33 38.30
CA GLY A 586 28.75 27.25 39.03
C GLY A 586 28.93 25.90 38.33
N SER A 587 29.99 25.16 38.68
CA SER A 587 30.27 23.79 38.22
C SER A 587 29.98 22.79 39.33
N GLU A 588 29.17 21.76 39.07
CA GLU A 588 29.10 20.53 39.87
C GLU A 588 28.97 19.31 38.96
N LEU A 589 29.68 18.24 39.32
CA LEU A 589 29.88 16.99 38.59
C LEU A 589 29.61 15.81 39.54
N LEU A 590 28.90 14.80 39.01
CA LEU A 590 28.76 13.38 39.43
C LEU A 590 27.77 13.05 40.57
N PRO A 591 27.28 11.78 40.73
CA PRO A 591 27.11 10.65 39.79
C PRO A 591 25.69 10.00 39.86
N TRP A 592 25.35 9.06 38.96
CA TRP A 592 24.16 8.20 39.10
C TRP A 592 24.56 6.78 39.48
N GLU A 593 24.08 6.36 40.65
CA GLU A 593 24.20 5.02 41.22
C GLU A 593 23.19 4.04 40.59
N PHE A 594 23.65 2.81 40.35
CA PHE A 594 22.81 1.65 40.11
C PHE A 594 22.56 0.96 41.46
N THR A 595 21.30 0.86 41.89
CA THR A 595 20.87 0.00 43.00
C THR A 595 19.87 -1.03 42.47
N GLY A 596 20.13 -2.30 42.78
CA GLY A 596 19.36 -3.46 42.31
C GLY A 596 19.93 -4.76 42.87
N THR A 597 19.51 -5.07 44.09
CA THR A 597 20.05 -5.99 45.10
C THR A 597 20.10 -7.47 44.70
N LEU A 598 21.23 -8.11 45.04
CA LEU A 598 21.47 -9.55 45.14
C LEU A 598 21.00 -10.09 46.51
N CYS A 599 20.24 -11.17 46.49
CA CYS A 599 20.15 -12.24 47.50
C CYS A 599 19.78 -13.50 46.70
N GLY A 600 20.43 -14.64 46.75
CA GLY A 600 21.44 -15.21 47.63
C GLY A 600 21.21 -16.72 47.56
N GLY A 601 22.09 -17.46 46.89
CA GLY A 601 21.97 -18.91 46.72
C GLY A 601 23.30 -19.51 46.32
N LYS A 602 24.18 -19.72 47.31
CA LYS A 602 25.40 -20.51 47.16
C LYS A 602 25.01 -21.97 46.96
N GLY A 603 25.38 -22.53 45.81
CA GLY A 603 25.41 -23.97 45.57
C GLY A 603 26.58 -24.27 44.64
N ALA A 604 27.71 -24.69 45.20
CA ALA A 604 28.83 -25.21 44.44
C ALA A 604 28.39 -26.51 43.74
N LEU A 605 28.51 -26.58 42.41
CA LEU A 605 28.40 -27.83 41.67
C LEU A 605 29.66 -28.03 40.83
N ARG A 606 30.47 -28.96 41.33
CA ARG A 606 31.48 -29.72 40.60
C ARG A 606 30.91 -30.26 39.29
N ALA A 607 31.75 -30.34 38.27
CA ALA A 607 31.53 -31.21 37.13
C ALA A 607 31.27 -32.66 37.59
N PRO A 608 30.35 -33.35 36.91
CA PRO A 608 30.73 -34.64 36.34
C PRO A 608 30.32 -34.73 34.87
N GLY A 609 31.14 -35.46 34.11
CA GLY A 609 30.86 -35.80 32.73
C GLY A 609 29.56 -36.59 32.57
N GLY A 610 28.94 -36.42 31.41
CA GLY A 610 27.74 -37.14 31.00
C GLY A 610 27.30 -36.63 29.63
N THR A 611 27.27 -37.54 28.68
CA THR A 611 26.82 -37.39 27.29
C THR A 611 25.55 -36.55 27.17
N THR A 612 25.60 -35.44 26.45
CA THR A 612 24.40 -34.69 26.03
C THR A 612 23.69 -35.44 24.92
N GLU A 613 22.41 -35.75 25.13
CA GLU A 613 21.56 -36.49 24.21
C GLU A 613 21.41 -35.79 22.83
N PRO A 614 21.29 -36.56 21.73
CA PRO A 614 21.16 -36.05 20.36
C PRO A 614 19.94 -35.13 20.10
N ASP A 615 18.94 -35.11 21.00
CA ASP A 615 17.69 -34.36 20.85
C ASP A 615 17.83 -32.84 20.96
N GLU A 616 18.74 -32.31 21.78
CA GLU A 616 18.95 -30.86 21.91
C GLU A 616 19.67 -30.26 20.69
N VAL A 617 20.52 -31.04 20.03
CA VAL A 617 21.21 -30.65 18.79
C VAL A 617 20.25 -30.63 17.61
N MET A 618 19.34 -31.60 17.54
CA MET A 618 18.24 -31.63 16.56
C MET A 618 17.32 -30.42 16.70
N LYS A 619 17.02 -29.95 17.92
CA LYS A 619 16.22 -28.74 18.14
C LYS A 619 16.93 -27.46 17.68
N VAL A 620 18.25 -27.35 17.87
CA VAL A 620 19.02 -26.19 17.40
C VAL A 620 19.18 -26.19 15.88
N ALA A 621 19.47 -27.35 15.27
CA ALA A 621 19.52 -27.51 13.82
C ALA A 621 18.15 -27.29 13.18
N ALA A 622 17.06 -27.80 13.78
CA ALA A 622 15.68 -27.55 13.34
C ALA A 622 15.28 -26.08 13.54
N ALA A 623 15.71 -25.41 14.62
CA ALA A 623 15.46 -23.99 14.83
C ALA A 623 16.22 -23.11 13.83
N LEU A 624 17.44 -23.49 13.43
CA LEU A 624 18.24 -22.82 12.40
C LEU A 624 17.71 -23.10 10.98
N ALA A 625 17.28 -24.33 10.69
CA ALA A 625 16.58 -24.71 9.45
C ALA A 625 15.16 -24.14 9.36
N ALA A 626 14.57 -23.73 10.49
CA ALA A 626 13.30 -23.01 10.55
C ALA A 626 13.44 -21.49 10.38
N VAL A 627 14.67 -20.93 10.33
CA VAL A 627 14.87 -19.49 10.07
C VAL A 627 14.32 -19.08 8.70
N PRO A 628 14.53 -19.83 7.59
CA PRO A 628 13.83 -19.58 6.33
C PRO A 628 12.30 -19.76 6.43
N LEU A 629 11.81 -20.71 7.24
CA LEU A 629 10.37 -20.93 7.48
C LEU A 629 9.72 -19.76 8.24
N LEU A 630 10.42 -19.14 9.20
CA LEU A 630 10.01 -17.91 9.88
C LEU A 630 9.87 -16.71 8.92
N PHE A 631 10.55 -16.74 7.77
CA PHE A 631 10.39 -15.77 6.67
C PHE A 631 9.48 -16.25 5.53
N ALA A 632 9.09 -17.53 5.50
CA ALA A 632 8.21 -18.14 4.51
C ALA A 632 6.73 -18.23 4.94
N VAL A 633 6.41 -17.88 6.18
CA VAL A 633 5.02 -17.64 6.61
C VAL A 633 4.49 -16.41 5.85
N ARG A 634 3.57 -16.64 4.91
CA ARG A 634 2.86 -15.57 4.19
C ARG A 634 2.25 -14.57 5.18
N PRO A 635 2.43 -13.26 5.00
CA PRO A 635 1.47 -12.29 5.49
C PRO A 635 0.48 -12.03 4.35
N TYR A 636 -0.52 -12.91 4.15
CA TYR A 636 -1.72 -12.52 3.42
C TYR A 636 -2.97 -13.31 3.86
N GLN A 637 -3.88 -12.50 4.42
CA GLN A 637 -5.33 -12.61 4.62
C GLN A 637 -5.92 -13.37 5.82
N GLU A 638 -6.67 -12.58 6.59
CA GLU A 638 -8.03 -12.85 7.06
C GLU A 638 -8.62 -14.18 6.58
N ILE A 639 -8.99 -15.06 7.51
CA ILE A 639 -10.26 -15.77 7.56
C ILE A 639 -10.41 -16.40 8.96
N LYS A 640 -11.61 -16.20 9.51
CA LYS A 640 -12.29 -16.92 10.61
C LYS A 640 -11.59 -18.17 11.15
N LEU A 641 -11.33 -18.18 12.46
CA LEU A 641 -11.31 -19.41 13.24
C LEU A 641 -12.63 -19.52 13.98
N LEU A 642 -13.41 -20.53 13.56
CA LEU A 642 -14.45 -21.17 14.34
C LEU A 642 -13.82 -21.74 15.62
N ALA A 643 -14.45 -21.43 16.75
CA ALA A 643 -14.23 -22.10 18.02
C ALA A 643 -15.37 -23.10 18.22
N ASP A 644 -15.00 -24.35 18.48
CA ASP A 644 -15.62 -25.33 19.38
C ASP A 644 -14.72 -26.59 19.28
N ASP A 645 -14.35 -27.32 20.31
CA ASP A 645 -15.00 -27.48 21.61
C ASP A 645 -14.02 -28.07 22.66
N SER A 646 -14.28 -27.73 23.92
CA SER A 646 -14.04 -28.49 25.17
C SER A 646 -12.66 -29.14 25.49
N LEU A 647 -12.04 -28.72 26.61
CA LEU A 647 -12.02 -29.46 27.88
C LEU A 647 -11.12 -28.79 28.95
N ASP A 648 -11.79 -28.36 30.02
CA ASP A 648 -11.44 -28.28 31.44
C ASP A 648 -9.99 -28.11 31.95
N GLY A 649 -9.85 -27.13 32.87
CA GLY A 649 -8.99 -27.33 34.05
C GLY A 649 -8.33 -26.09 34.67
N GLY A 650 -9.04 -25.36 35.54
CA GLY A 650 -8.48 -24.91 36.82
C GLY A 650 -7.69 -23.59 36.91
N GLY A 651 -8.41 -22.51 37.22
CA GLY A 651 -8.14 -21.58 38.33
C GLY A 651 -6.77 -20.86 38.48
N GLN A 652 -6.74 -19.54 38.30
CA GLN A 652 -6.82 -18.56 39.41
C GLN A 652 -6.61 -17.13 38.87
N LYS A 653 -7.53 -16.25 39.28
CA LYS A 653 -7.42 -14.79 39.15
C LYS A 653 -6.17 -14.28 39.86
N HIS A 654 -5.44 -13.35 39.26
CA HIS A 654 -5.13 -12.10 39.94
C HIS A 654 -4.89 -10.93 38.97
N ASP A 655 -5.51 -9.83 39.37
CA ASP A 655 -5.73 -8.52 38.78
C ASP A 655 -4.44 -7.68 38.69
N HIS A 656 -4.27 -6.88 37.63
CA HIS A 656 -3.67 -5.54 37.76
C HIS A 656 -4.12 -4.59 36.63
N ARG A 657 -5.16 -3.84 37.00
CA ARG A 657 -5.69 -2.58 36.44
C ARG A 657 -4.66 -1.60 35.89
N HIS A 658 -5.04 -0.98 34.76
CA HIS A 658 -4.63 0.37 34.39
C HIS A 658 -5.49 1.41 35.12
N HIS A 659 -4.84 2.26 35.92
CA HIS A 659 -5.36 3.52 36.44
C HIS A 659 -5.06 4.65 35.45
N PHE A 660 -6.07 5.45 35.07
CA PHE A 660 -6.13 6.89 35.39
C PHE A 660 -7.51 7.49 35.00
N LEU A 661 -8.36 7.61 36.05
CA LEU A 661 -9.33 8.66 36.44
C LEU A 661 -10.24 9.28 35.36
N SER A 662 -11.58 9.20 35.39
CA SER A 662 -12.57 9.41 36.47
C SER A 662 -12.59 10.82 37.08
N GLN A 663 -13.36 11.74 36.50
CA GLN A 663 -14.17 12.74 37.22
C GLN A 663 -15.34 13.15 36.32
N GLY A 664 -16.58 13.05 36.84
CA GLY A 664 -17.81 13.35 36.11
C GLY A 664 -18.93 12.31 36.20
N LYS A 665 -19.02 11.52 37.29
CA LYS A 665 -20.24 10.81 37.67
C LYS A 665 -20.76 11.39 38.98
N GLY A 666 -21.62 12.37 38.85
CA GLY A 666 -22.57 12.82 39.86
C GLY A 666 -23.82 13.20 39.09
N LEU A 667 -24.98 12.68 39.50
CA LEU A 667 -26.29 12.69 38.82
C LEU A 667 -26.57 11.46 37.95
N GLN A 668 -26.74 10.30 38.58
CA GLN A 668 -27.88 9.37 38.36
C GLN A 668 -27.62 8.06 39.11
N GLU A 669 -27.84 8.10 40.43
CA GLU A 669 -28.10 6.90 41.24
C GLU A 669 -28.80 7.31 42.53
N GLU A 670 -29.98 7.92 42.37
CA GLU A 670 -31.01 7.94 43.40
C GLU A 670 -32.33 7.64 42.68
N ALA A 671 -32.76 6.38 42.78
CA ALA A 671 -34.17 5.96 42.91
C ALA A 671 -34.38 4.51 42.43
N VAL A 672 -33.89 3.52 43.18
CA VAL A 672 -34.60 2.23 43.32
C VAL A 672 -34.39 1.68 44.74
N ARG A 673 -35.09 2.27 45.72
CA ARG A 673 -35.56 1.55 46.92
C ARG A 673 -36.60 2.37 47.69
N SER A 674 -37.85 2.28 47.25
CA SER A 674 -39.00 2.32 48.14
C SER A 674 -40.17 1.62 47.44
N LYS A 675 -40.44 0.39 47.87
CA LYS A 675 -41.76 -0.21 47.74
C LYS A 675 -42.62 0.45 48.80
N GLU A 676 -43.54 1.32 48.40
CA GLU A 676 -44.82 1.49 49.09
C GLU A 676 -45.82 2.24 48.20
N SER A 677 -47.01 1.65 48.13
CA SER A 677 -48.26 2.07 47.49
C SER A 677 -48.33 3.47 46.87
N LEU A 678 -48.39 3.52 45.55
CA LEU A 678 -49.20 4.51 44.83
C LEU A 678 -49.86 3.83 43.64
N ARG A 679 -51.20 3.92 43.62
CA ARG A 679 -52.04 3.53 42.49
C ARG A 679 -51.51 4.21 41.23
N VAL A 680 -50.98 3.43 40.30
CA VAL A 680 -50.72 3.89 38.93
C VAL A 680 -52.00 3.62 38.17
N ASP A 681 -52.71 4.69 37.82
CA ASP A 681 -53.79 4.64 36.84
C ASP A 681 -53.29 3.87 35.61
N ALA A 682 -54.01 2.82 35.25
CA ALA A 682 -53.74 2.04 34.05
C ALA A 682 -53.78 2.98 32.84
N GLY A 683 -52.61 3.36 32.34
CA GLY A 683 -52.50 4.09 31.08
C GLY A 683 -53.20 3.32 29.96
N PRO A 684 -53.67 4.01 28.91
CA PRO A 684 -54.38 3.36 27.81
C PRO A 684 -53.54 2.22 27.24
N LEU A 685 -54.17 1.04 27.11
CA LEU A 685 -53.57 -0.15 26.50
C LEU A 685 -52.96 0.21 25.13
N PRO A 686 -51.74 -0.26 24.81
CA PRO A 686 -51.09 0.01 23.53
C PRO A 686 -51.95 -0.51 22.38
N LYS A 687 -52.12 0.31 21.34
CA LYS A 687 -52.82 -0.08 20.11
C LYS A 687 -51.87 -0.85 19.20
N LYS A 688 -52.40 -1.77 18.39
CA LYS A 688 -51.65 -2.34 17.27
C LYS A 688 -51.40 -1.24 16.22
N LEU A 689 -50.21 -1.19 15.61
CA LEU A 689 -49.92 -0.21 14.57
C LEU A 689 -50.81 -0.49 13.32
N PRO A 690 -51.55 0.51 12.80
CA PRO A 690 -52.37 0.35 11.60
C PRO A 690 -51.52 0.22 10.34
N ASN A 691 -52.11 -0.32 9.26
CA ASN A 691 -51.42 -0.46 7.98
C ASN A 691 -51.55 0.83 7.15
N CYS A 692 -50.48 1.24 6.46
CA CYS A 692 -50.49 2.48 5.68
C CYS A 692 -51.38 2.38 4.41
N SER A 693 -51.67 1.16 3.94
CA SER A 693 -52.59 0.90 2.83
C SER A 693 -54.06 1.16 3.15
N ASP A 694 -54.44 1.17 4.43
CA ASP A 694 -55.84 1.18 4.84
C ASP A 694 -56.47 2.58 4.79
N SER A 695 -55.68 3.61 4.51
CA SER A 695 -56.05 5.03 4.66
C SER A 695 -55.40 5.93 3.60
N ASP A 696 -55.48 5.55 2.33
CA ASP A 696 -54.99 6.33 1.17
C ASP A 696 -53.52 6.79 1.32
N GLY A 697 -52.66 5.93 1.88
CA GLY A 697 -51.23 6.22 2.06
C GLY A 697 -50.92 7.15 3.24
N VAL A 698 -51.85 7.39 4.17
CA VAL A 698 -51.63 8.20 5.38
C VAL A 698 -51.69 7.34 6.64
N LEU A 699 -50.58 7.22 7.36
CA LEU A 699 -50.51 6.56 8.67
C LEU A 699 -50.74 7.59 9.79
N ALA A 700 -51.99 7.68 10.27
CA ALA A 700 -52.37 8.59 11.34
C ALA A 700 -52.13 8.00 12.74
N LEU A 701 -51.22 8.58 13.53
CA LEU A 701 -50.85 8.09 14.86
C LEU A 701 -51.28 9.04 15.99
N SER A 702 -51.84 8.47 17.06
CA SER A 702 -52.14 9.19 18.32
C SER A 702 -52.03 8.25 19.54
N GLY A 703 -51.19 8.61 20.51
CA GLY A 703 -50.97 7.84 21.73
C GLY A 703 -49.92 6.73 21.59
N LEU A 704 -50.13 5.61 22.28
CA LEU A 704 -49.16 4.51 22.40
C LEU A 704 -49.49 3.33 21.47
N TYR A 705 -48.48 2.86 20.75
CA TYR A 705 -48.55 1.70 19.85
C TYR A 705 -47.46 0.67 20.17
N GLU A 706 -47.73 -0.59 19.85
CA GLU A 706 -46.79 -1.70 20.05
C GLU A 706 -46.64 -2.55 18.79
N VAL A 707 -45.40 -2.94 18.50
CA VAL A 707 -45.00 -3.76 17.35
C VAL A 707 -44.26 -4.99 17.83
N THR A 708 -44.90 -6.15 17.72
CA THR A 708 -44.37 -7.44 18.16
C THR A 708 -43.88 -8.33 17.03
N ASN A 709 -44.32 -8.09 15.80
CA ASN A 709 -43.89 -8.81 14.60
C ASN A 709 -43.38 -7.82 13.55
N GLU A 710 -42.47 -8.29 12.69
CA GLU A 710 -41.92 -7.48 11.60
C GLU A 710 -43.05 -7.00 10.68
N MET A 711 -43.05 -5.70 10.36
CA MET A 711 -44.08 -5.08 9.52
C MET A 711 -43.46 -4.52 8.24
N HIS A 712 -44.17 -4.72 7.13
CA HIS A 712 -43.69 -4.38 5.80
C HIS A 712 -44.72 -3.54 5.03
N PHE A 713 -44.29 -2.38 4.54
CA PHE A 713 -45.11 -1.42 3.80
C PHE A 713 -44.49 -1.17 2.41
N PRO A 714 -45.04 -1.74 1.33
CA PRO A 714 -44.41 -1.66 0.00
C PRO A 714 -44.60 -0.31 -0.71
N GLY A 715 -45.57 0.50 -0.29
CA GLY A 715 -45.93 1.78 -0.94
C GLY A 715 -45.39 3.02 -0.23
N ASP A 716 -45.61 4.18 -0.84
CA ASP A 716 -45.36 5.48 -0.21
C ASP A 716 -46.26 5.67 1.01
N CYS A 717 -45.74 6.32 2.04
CA CYS A 717 -46.44 6.46 3.30
C CYS A 717 -46.24 7.83 3.96
N LYS A 718 -47.34 8.49 4.32
CA LYS A 718 -47.34 9.76 5.03
C LYS A 718 -47.66 9.51 6.50
N ILE A 719 -46.65 9.57 7.36
CA ILE A 719 -46.85 9.43 8.81
C ILE A 719 -47.28 10.78 9.36
N SER A 720 -48.53 10.86 9.85
CA SER A 720 -49.10 12.07 10.43
C SER A 720 -49.51 11.84 11.87
N THR A 721 -49.14 12.73 12.80
CA THR A 721 -49.56 12.59 14.21
C THR A 721 -50.52 13.69 14.65
N THR A 722 -51.54 13.31 15.43
CA THR A 722 -52.41 14.25 16.16
C THR A 722 -51.98 14.26 17.62
N GLY A 723 -50.94 15.05 17.93
CA GLY A 723 -50.22 15.01 19.21
C GLY A 723 -48.94 14.18 19.16
N ALA A 724 -48.38 13.84 20.33
CA ALA A 724 -47.19 12.97 20.42
C ALA A 724 -47.61 11.49 20.39
N ALA A 725 -47.00 10.72 19.48
CA ALA A 725 -47.18 9.28 19.40
C ALA A 725 -45.91 8.53 19.85
N GLU A 726 -46.06 7.42 20.56
CA GLU A 726 -44.96 6.52 20.93
C GLU A 726 -45.21 5.14 20.31
N VAL A 727 -44.22 4.59 19.64
CA VAL A 727 -44.22 3.25 19.04
C VAL A 727 -43.15 2.41 19.72
N ARG A 728 -43.57 1.39 20.47
CA ARG A 728 -42.68 0.43 21.13
C ARG A 728 -42.37 -0.72 20.17
N LEU A 729 -41.07 -0.98 20.00
CA LEU A 729 -40.56 -1.94 19.03
C LEU A 729 -39.97 -3.16 19.76
N SER A 730 -40.56 -4.31 19.48
CA SER A 730 -39.96 -5.63 19.71
C SER A 730 -39.62 -6.34 18.41
N ALA A 731 -40.00 -5.76 17.26
CA ALA A 731 -39.64 -6.20 15.92
C ALA A 731 -39.43 -5.00 14.96
N PRO A 732 -38.67 -5.16 13.87
CA PRO A 732 -38.40 -4.10 12.89
C PRO A 732 -39.63 -3.62 12.10
N ILE A 733 -39.56 -2.39 11.59
CA ILE A 733 -40.54 -1.84 10.63
C ILE A 733 -39.83 -1.48 9.33
N ARG A 734 -40.37 -1.91 8.17
CA ARG A 734 -39.82 -1.60 6.85
C ARG A 734 -40.84 -0.91 5.95
N PHE A 735 -40.44 0.23 5.39
CA PHE A 735 -41.15 0.98 4.34
C PHE A 735 -40.29 0.97 3.07
N GLU A 736 -40.78 0.43 1.95
CA GLU A 736 -40.01 0.39 0.68
C GLU A 736 -40.14 1.68 -0.15
N GLY A 737 -41.27 2.38 0.00
CA GLY A 737 -41.58 3.64 -0.69
C GLY A 737 -40.95 4.88 -0.07
N GLU A 738 -41.42 6.06 -0.51
CA GLU A 738 -41.10 7.34 0.11
C GLU A 738 -41.95 7.58 1.36
N VAL A 739 -41.28 7.92 2.47
CA VAL A 739 -41.92 8.23 3.75
C VAL A 739 -41.88 9.73 4.01
N GLN A 740 -43.04 10.33 4.26
CA GLN A 740 -43.16 11.73 4.70
C GLN A 740 -43.50 11.78 6.18
N LEU A 741 -42.63 12.40 6.99
CA LEU A 741 -42.84 12.57 8.43
C LEU A 741 -43.48 13.92 8.74
N LEU A 742 -44.68 13.90 9.32
CA LEU A 742 -45.49 15.06 9.71
C LEU A 742 -45.96 14.91 11.17
N GLY A 743 -45.31 15.62 12.09
CA GLY A 743 -45.67 15.60 13.51
C GLY A 743 -44.66 14.86 14.39
N THR A 744 -45.06 14.52 15.62
CA THR A 744 -44.18 14.05 16.69
C THR A 744 -44.34 12.56 16.95
N VAL A 745 -43.31 11.77 16.65
CA VAL A 745 -43.30 10.31 16.86
C VAL A 745 -42.00 9.84 17.54
N ALA A 746 -42.13 8.94 18.51
CA ALA A 746 -41.00 8.34 19.21
C ALA A 746 -40.99 6.82 19.01
N PHE A 747 -39.94 6.30 18.38
CA PHE A 747 -39.66 4.87 18.25
C PHE A 747 -38.75 4.43 19.39
N LYS A 748 -39.21 3.47 20.20
CA LYS A 748 -38.45 2.97 21.36
C LYS A 748 -38.30 1.46 21.25
N ALA A 749 -37.07 0.99 21.11
CA ALA A 749 -36.76 -0.43 21.25
C ALA A 749 -36.47 -0.76 22.71
N HIS A 750 -37.04 -1.86 23.20
CA HIS A 750 -36.81 -2.36 24.56
C HIS A 750 -35.90 -3.58 24.62
N THR A 751 -35.64 -4.18 23.46
CA THR A 751 -34.78 -5.35 23.29
C THR A 751 -33.96 -5.15 22.02
N PRO A 752 -32.72 -5.70 21.94
CA PRO A 752 -31.97 -5.73 20.71
C PRO A 752 -32.79 -6.38 19.57
N LEU A 753 -32.71 -5.79 18.37
CA LEU A 753 -33.45 -6.22 17.19
C LEU A 753 -32.50 -6.95 16.20
N PRO A 754 -33.03 -7.81 15.32
CA PRO A 754 -32.22 -8.51 14.31
C PRO A 754 -31.75 -7.60 13.16
N GLY A 755 -32.20 -6.35 13.12
CA GLY A 755 -31.90 -5.35 12.10
C GLY A 755 -32.34 -3.95 12.58
N PRO A 756 -32.34 -2.94 11.70
CA PRO A 756 -32.70 -1.57 12.06
C PRO A 756 -34.08 -1.48 12.69
N CYS A 757 -34.26 -0.60 13.68
CA CYS A 757 -35.58 -0.28 14.23
C CYS A 757 -36.59 0.10 13.14
N VAL A 758 -36.16 0.98 12.22
CA VAL A 758 -36.97 1.39 11.07
C VAL A 758 -36.10 1.49 9.81
N THR A 759 -36.57 0.87 8.73
CA THR A 759 -36.00 0.99 7.39
C THR A 759 -36.97 1.74 6.49
N MET A 760 -36.48 2.71 5.71
CA MET A 760 -37.29 3.48 4.75
C MET A 760 -36.60 3.54 3.38
N GLY A 761 -37.37 3.50 2.29
CA GLY A 761 -36.87 3.69 0.94
C GLY A 761 -36.24 5.07 0.75
N SER A 762 -37.08 6.11 0.67
CA SER A 762 -36.67 7.51 0.75
C SER A 762 -37.40 8.17 1.92
N CYS A 763 -36.83 9.22 2.52
CA CYS A 763 -37.48 9.91 3.64
C CYS A 763 -37.44 11.42 3.50
N ALA A 764 -38.58 12.07 3.71
CA ALA A 764 -38.74 13.51 3.76
C ALA A 764 -39.28 13.93 5.14
N VAL A 765 -38.48 14.68 5.88
CA VAL A 765 -38.80 15.19 7.22
C VAL A 765 -39.19 16.65 7.09
N HIS A 766 -40.47 16.94 7.29
CA HIS A 766 -41.02 18.29 7.07
C HIS A 766 -40.96 19.15 8.33
N ARG A 767 -41.19 20.46 8.18
CA ARG A 767 -41.27 21.41 9.29
C ARG A 767 -42.30 20.97 10.34
N SER A 768 -42.00 21.28 11.60
CA SER A 768 -42.82 20.90 12.77
C SER A 768 -42.90 19.39 13.05
N SER A 769 -42.17 18.54 12.33
CA SER A 769 -42.01 17.13 12.70
C SER A 769 -40.89 16.95 13.73
N SER A 770 -41.07 16.00 14.64
CA SER A 770 -40.04 15.60 15.60
C SER A 770 -40.07 14.09 15.76
N THR A 771 -39.04 13.44 15.25
CA THR A 771 -38.92 11.99 15.29
C THR A 771 -37.75 11.60 16.17
N SER A 772 -37.97 10.68 17.10
CA SER A 772 -36.92 10.19 17.99
C SER A 772 -36.81 8.68 17.97
N PHE A 773 -35.58 8.20 18.12
CA PHE A 773 -35.24 6.79 18.23
C PHE A 773 -34.41 6.57 19.50
N SER A 774 -34.78 5.58 20.30
CA SER A 774 -34.04 5.25 21.52
C SER A 774 -33.95 3.75 21.77
N GLY A 775 -32.79 3.30 22.25
CA GLY A 775 -32.54 1.91 22.63
C GLY A 775 -32.41 0.94 21.45
N CYS A 776 -32.20 1.45 20.24
CA CYS A 776 -32.05 0.63 19.05
C CYS A 776 -30.65 0.01 19.00
N GLU A 777 -30.57 -1.31 19.14
CA GLU A 777 -29.32 -2.08 19.15
C GLU A 777 -29.47 -3.32 18.25
N ASN A 778 -28.48 -3.55 17.38
CA ASN A 778 -28.46 -4.74 16.52
C ASN A 778 -27.66 -5.84 17.21
N ASN A 779 -28.22 -7.05 17.29
CA ASN A 779 -27.57 -8.17 17.95
C ASN A 779 -26.48 -8.80 17.04
N ASP A 780 -25.26 -8.94 17.57
CA ASP A 780 -24.05 -9.42 16.86
C ASP A 780 -24.25 -10.78 16.16
N GLU A 781 -25.07 -11.68 16.73
CA GLU A 781 -25.25 -13.05 16.25
C GLU A 781 -26.16 -13.13 14.99
N VAL A 782 -27.18 -12.28 14.88
CA VAL A 782 -28.20 -12.36 13.82
C VAL A 782 -27.84 -11.49 12.61
N ALA A 783 -27.17 -10.36 12.83
CA ALA A 783 -26.80 -9.41 11.77
C ALA A 783 -25.80 -9.96 10.74
N SER A 784 -25.14 -11.09 11.02
CA SER A 784 -24.18 -11.74 10.10
C SER A 784 -24.83 -12.61 9.01
N THR A 785 -26.16 -12.84 9.09
CA THR A 785 -26.90 -13.75 8.20
C THR A 785 -27.96 -13.08 7.33
N ARG A 786 -28.34 -11.83 7.62
CA ARG A 786 -29.32 -11.05 6.83
C ARG A 786 -28.61 -10.13 5.83
N GLN A 787 -29.25 -9.95 4.67
CA GLN A 787 -28.79 -9.24 3.46
C GLN A 787 -28.03 -7.92 3.70
N SER A 788 -27.25 -7.53 2.69
CA SER A 788 -26.42 -6.31 2.53
C SER A 788 -27.07 -4.96 2.86
N ASP A 789 -28.36 -4.93 3.16
CA ASP A 789 -29.14 -3.70 3.22
C ASP A 789 -29.33 -3.19 4.66
N ASP A 790 -29.11 -4.01 5.69
CA ASP A 790 -29.35 -3.67 7.11
C ASP A 790 -28.12 -3.05 7.79
N GLN A 791 -27.88 -1.77 7.50
CA GLN A 791 -26.64 -1.08 7.89
C GLN A 791 -26.71 -0.37 9.26
N ALA A 792 -27.76 0.43 9.51
CA ALA A 792 -27.91 1.17 10.78
C ALA A 792 -28.62 0.37 11.89
N SER A 793 -28.55 0.86 13.13
CA SER A 793 -29.35 0.31 14.24
C SER A 793 -30.71 0.96 14.43
N ALA A 794 -30.81 2.29 14.26
CA ALA A 794 -32.07 3.00 14.48
C ALA A 794 -32.82 3.29 13.17
N LEU A 795 -32.26 4.12 12.30
CA LEU A 795 -32.91 4.52 11.05
C LEU A 795 -32.03 4.21 9.85
N ASN A 796 -32.53 3.37 8.96
CA ASN A 796 -31.85 2.96 7.74
C ASN A 796 -32.59 3.49 6.52
N ILE A 797 -31.99 4.42 5.79
CA ILE A 797 -32.55 5.01 4.56
C ILE A 797 -31.85 4.39 3.36
N LEU A 798 -32.58 3.69 2.51
CA LEU A 798 -32.01 2.97 1.36
C LEU A 798 -31.57 3.92 0.23
N ARG A 799 -32.30 5.02 0.04
CA ARG A 799 -32.06 6.05 -1.00
C ARG A 799 -31.80 7.40 -0.34
N ASP A 800 -32.61 8.41 -0.63
CA ASP A 800 -32.33 9.79 -0.23
C ASP A 800 -33.05 10.20 1.06
N LEU A 801 -32.35 10.96 1.90
CA LEU A 801 -32.92 11.63 3.06
C LEU A 801 -32.98 13.15 2.82
N ARG A 802 -34.15 13.74 3.01
CA ARG A 802 -34.40 15.19 2.95
C ARG A 802 -34.90 15.70 4.29
N LEU A 803 -34.05 16.41 5.03
CA LEU A 803 -34.42 17.11 6.26
C LEU A 803 -34.72 18.57 5.91
N MET A 804 -36.01 18.94 5.87
CA MET A 804 -36.49 20.25 5.42
C MET A 804 -37.04 21.05 6.61
N GLY A 805 -36.23 21.22 7.66
CA GLY A 805 -36.67 21.60 9.00
C GLY A 805 -36.85 20.36 9.89
N GLY A 806 -37.81 20.38 10.80
CA GLY A 806 -38.09 19.21 11.66
C GLY A 806 -36.90 18.77 12.53
N SER A 807 -37.03 17.67 13.26
CA SER A 807 -35.95 17.13 14.09
C SER A 807 -35.88 15.61 14.07
N LEU A 808 -34.65 15.09 14.05
CA LEU A 808 -34.30 13.68 14.20
C LEU A 808 -33.40 13.52 15.43
N THR A 809 -33.85 12.78 16.44
CA THR A 809 -33.06 12.54 17.65
C THR A 809 -32.80 11.05 17.85
N PHE A 810 -31.56 10.69 18.14
CA PHE A 810 -31.11 9.33 18.37
C PHE A 810 -30.40 9.25 19.72
N THR A 811 -30.73 8.26 20.53
CA THR A 811 -30.12 8.09 21.86
C THR A 811 -29.89 6.63 22.19
N ALA A 812 -28.66 6.29 22.60
CA ALA A 812 -28.26 4.93 22.94
C ALA A 812 -28.53 3.96 21.77
N CYS A 813 -27.92 4.23 20.62
CA CYS A 813 -28.07 3.43 19.40
C CYS A 813 -26.75 2.77 19.01
N ARG A 814 -26.75 1.46 18.74
CA ARG A 814 -25.51 0.68 18.50
C ARG A 814 -25.68 -0.33 17.36
N THR A 815 -24.74 -0.33 16.41
CA THR A 815 -24.70 -1.28 15.28
C THR A 815 -23.34 -1.96 15.13
N VAL A 816 -23.35 -3.18 14.55
CA VAL A 816 -22.13 -3.88 14.10
C VAL A 816 -21.67 -3.50 12.70
N ASN A 817 -22.47 -2.71 11.99
CA ASN A 817 -22.19 -2.28 10.62
C ASN A 817 -21.83 -0.78 10.62
N HIS A 818 -22.58 0.04 9.87
CA HIS A 818 -22.34 1.46 9.66
C HIS A 818 -23.49 2.32 10.19
N GLY A 819 -23.22 3.56 10.60
CA GLY A 819 -24.30 4.49 10.98
C GLY A 819 -24.98 4.07 12.28
N GLY A 820 -24.28 4.19 13.41
CA GLY A 820 -24.77 3.72 14.70
C GLY A 820 -26.15 4.27 15.07
N ALA A 821 -26.51 5.46 14.59
CA ALA A 821 -27.88 5.96 14.61
C ALA A 821 -28.55 5.97 13.22
N LEU A 822 -27.88 6.52 12.20
CA LEU A 822 -28.47 6.77 10.89
C LEU A 822 -27.54 6.32 9.77
N TYR A 823 -28.10 5.56 8.83
CA TYR A 823 -27.47 5.21 7.56
C TYR A 823 -28.29 5.76 6.41
N VAL A 824 -27.61 6.37 5.42
CA VAL A 824 -28.22 6.86 4.18
C VAL A 824 -27.47 6.28 2.98
N GLY A 825 -28.14 5.42 2.21
CA GLY A 825 -27.58 4.77 1.02
C GLY A 825 -27.42 5.72 -0.18
N GLY A 826 -28.27 6.75 -0.27
CA GLY A 826 -28.19 7.82 -1.26
C GLY A 826 -27.65 9.13 -0.69
N ASN A 827 -28.24 10.24 -1.12
CA ASN A 827 -27.85 11.58 -0.68
C ASN A 827 -28.62 12.01 0.57
N PHE A 828 -27.93 12.70 1.47
CA PHE A 828 -28.57 13.39 2.58
C PHE A 828 -28.54 14.90 2.33
N THR A 829 -29.72 15.50 2.17
CA THR A 829 -29.89 16.94 2.02
C THR A 829 -30.56 17.53 3.27
N GLN A 830 -29.87 18.44 3.94
CA GLN A 830 -30.38 19.18 5.09
C GLN A 830 -30.57 20.66 4.74
N GLN A 831 -31.83 21.06 4.60
CA GLN A 831 -32.31 22.42 4.37
C GLN A 831 -33.03 22.86 5.64
N ASP A 832 -32.26 23.28 6.65
CA ASP A 832 -32.71 23.50 8.03
C ASP A 832 -33.06 22.21 8.78
N GLY A 833 -33.44 22.34 10.06
CA GLY A 833 -33.77 21.20 10.93
C GLY A 833 -32.62 20.72 11.79
N ASP A 834 -32.97 19.90 12.78
CA ASP A 834 -32.02 19.46 13.82
C ASP A 834 -31.83 17.94 13.79
N LEU A 835 -30.58 17.49 13.69
CA LEU A 835 -30.19 16.11 13.91
C LEU A 835 -29.39 16.03 15.20
N ARG A 836 -29.79 15.17 16.13
CA ARG A 836 -29.08 14.96 17.39
C ARG A 836 -28.81 13.48 17.63
N ALA A 837 -27.57 13.10 17.91
CA ALA A 837 -27.20 11.73 18.22
C ALA A 837 -26.37 11.67 19.51
N LEU A 838 -26.80 10.89 20.49
CA LEU A 838 -26.21 10.82 21.83
C LEU A 838 -25.89 9.37 22.19
N ASN A 839 -24.64 9.11 22.59
CA ASN A 839 -24.17 7.79 22.99
C ASN A 839 -24.43 6.76 21.89
N VAL A 840 -23.74 6.91 20.77
CA VAL A 840 -23.97 6.12 19.55
C VAL A 840 -22.69 5.44 19.09
N ASP A 841 -22.79 4.20 18.64
CA ASP A 841 -21.62 3.37 18.35
C ASP A 841 -21.83 2.53 17.09
N ALA A 842 -20.80 2.42 16.27
CA ALA A 842 -20.79 1.56 15.10
C ALA A 842 -19.47 0.78 15.07
N ARG A 843 -19.51 -0.54 14.83
CA ARG A 843 -18.25 -1.29 14.70
C ARG A 843 -17.41 -0.82 13.51
N TRP A 844 -18.00 -0.38 12.39
CA TRP A 844 -17.23 0.00 11.20
C TRP A 844 -17.04 1.51 11.09
N SER A 845 -18.00 2.24 10.51
CA SER A 845 -17.84 3.67 10.21
C SER A 845 -19.10 4.47 10.54
N GLY A 846 -18.93 5.76 10.86
CA GLY A 846 -20.05 6.65 11.12
C GLY A 846 -20.77 6.28 12.42
N GLY A 847 -20.12 6.44 13.57
CA GLY A 847 -20.70 6.04 14.86
C GLY A 847 -22.07 6.67 15.14
N ALA A 848 -22.34 7.86 14.60
CA ALA A 848 -23.68 8.43 14.54
C ALA A 848 -24.30 8.31 13.15
N LEU A 849 -23.62 8.83 12.13
CA LEU A 849 -24.14 8.99 10.79
C LEU A 849 -23.17 8.42 9.76
N PHE A 850 -23.71 7.59 8.86
CA PHE A 850 -23.04 7.16 7.65
C PHE A 850 -23.83 7.56 6.41
N VAL A 851 -23.18 8.21 5.45
CA VAL A 851 -23.77 8.59 4.17
C VAL A 851 -22.93 8.01 3.03
N ALA A 852 -23.51 7.10 2.26
CA ALA A 852 -22.86 6.50 1.09
C ALA A 852 -22.82 7.47 -0.11
N GLY A 853 -23.85 8.29 -0.30
CA GLY A 853 -23.85 9.38 -1.28
C GLY A 853 -23.22 10.67 -0.74
N SER A 854 -23.75 11.81 -1.16
CA SER A 854 -23.28 13.13 -0.71
C SER A 854 -24.15 13.69 0.42
N LEU A 855 -23.51 14.40 1.35
CA LEU A 855 -24.19 15.19 2.39
C LEU A 855 -24.13 16.67 2.01
N LYS A 856 -25.29 17.29 1.78
CA LYS A 856 -25.43 18.72 1.51
C LYS A 856 -26.18 19.41 2.64
N MET A 857 -25.53 20.36 3.28
CA MET A 857 -26.08 21.16 4.38
C MET A 857 -26.13 22.64 4.01
N SER A 858 -27.33 23.21 3.97
CA SER A 858 -27.54 24.65 3.74
C SER A 858 -28.06 25.41 4.97
N GLY A 859 -28.37 24.70 6.07
CA GLY A 859 -28.94 25.26 7.30
C GLY A 859 -29.10 24.19 8.38
N GLY A 860 -29.68 24.55 9.52
CA GLY A 860 -29.99 23.60 10.61
C GLY A 860 -28.81 23.25 11.53
N SER A 861 -28.99 22.24 12.38
CA SER A 861 -27.97 21.77 13.31
C SER A 861 -27.76 20.25 13.25
N VAL A 862 -26.52 19.81 13.42
CA VAL A 862 -26.15 18.41 13.67
C VAL A 862 -25.34 18.38 14.97
N VAL A 863 -25.83 17.70 16.00
CA VAL A 863 -25.16 17.58 17.31
C VAL A 863 -24.90 16.11 17.61
N VAL A 864 -23.63 15.74 17.73
CA VAL A 864 -23.22 14.38 18.08
C VAL A 864 -22.40 14.39 19.37
N GLN A 865 -22.75 13.54 20.33
CA GLN A 865 -22.01 13.41 21.58
C GLN A 865 -21.76 11.94 21.92
N ASN A 866 -20.53 11.63 22.32
CA ASN A 866 -20.08 10.29 22.69
C ASN A 866 -20.32 9.30 21.54
N ALA A 867 -19.51 9.42 20.48
CA ALA A 867 -19.67 8.61 19.29
C ALA A 867 -18.38 7.87 18.91
N THR A 868 -18.48 6.57 18.65
CA THR A 868 -17.32 5.73 18.33
C THR A 868 -17.54 4.93 17.06
N ALA A 869 -16.46 4.78 16.29
CA ALA A 869 -16.37 3.88 15.16
C ALA A 869 -14.98 3.22 15.12
N SER A 870 -14.80 2.04 14.50
CA SER A 870 -13.46 1.46 14.42
C SER A 870 -12.64 2.01 13.25
N THR A 871 -13.25 2.34 12.11
CA THR A 871 -12.52 2.67 10.88
C THR A 871 -12.51 4.17 10.56
N CYS A 872 -13.65 4.78 10.28
CA CYS A 872 -13.70 6.16 9.76
C CYS A 872 -14.88 6.93 10.33
N GLY A 873 -14.66 8.20 10.70
CA GLY A 873 -15.72 9.12 11.11
C GLY A 873 -16.42 8.65 12.37
N GLY A 874 -15.78 8.81 13.54
CA GLY A 874 -16.34 8.33 14.80
C GLY A 874 -17.73 8.90 15.10
N ALA A 875 -18.02 10.11 14.62
CA ALA A 875 -19.39 10.63 14.55
C ALA A 875 -19.98 10.52 13.14
N LEU A 876 -19.34 11.15 12.15
CA LEU A 876 -19.86 11.31 10.80
C LEU A 876 -18.90 10.69 9.79
N ASN A 877 -19.38 9.77 8.94
CA ASN A 877 -18.64 9.27 7.79
C ASN A 877 -19.42 9.52 6.49
N ILE A 878 -18.81 10.22 5.55
CA ILE A 878 -19.40 10.54 4.25
C ILE A 878 -18.49 10.02 3.16
N ILE A 879 -18.98 9.08 2.35
CA ILE A 879 -18.20 8.53 1.24
C ILE A 879 -18.17 9.52 0.07
N GLY A 880 -19.31 10.11 -0.28
CA GLY A 880 -19.37 11.16 -1.31
C GLY A 880 -18.87 12.53 -0.84
N MET A 881 -19.42 13.59 -1.42
CA MET A 881 -19.04 14.96 -1.07
C MET A 881 -19.74 15.42 0.20
N PHE A 882 -18.97 15.92 1.17
CA PHE A 882 -19.50 16.70 2.28
C PHE A 882 -19.51 18.19 1.90
N SER A 883 -20.69 18.78 1.69
CA SER A 883 -20.85 20.19 1.32
C SER A 883 -21.64 20.93 2.38
N MET A 884 -21.05 22.00 2.93
CA MET A 884 -21.67 22.84 3.94
C MET A 884 -21.62 24.31 3.51
N SER A 885 -22.77 24.85 3.12
CA SER A 885 -22.97 26.27 2.80
C SER A 885 -23.63 27.04 3.95
N GLY A 886 -24.20 26.33 4.93
CA GLY A 886 -24.82 26.89 6.13
C GLY A 886 -25.05 25.82 7.21
N GLY A 887 -25.60 26.23 8.35
CA GLY A 887 -25.88 25.35 9.49
C GLY A 887 -24.69 25.13 10.44
N ASN A 888 -24.93 24.36 11.51
CA ASN A 888 -23.97 24.12 12.60
C ASN A 888 -23.81 22.63 12.90
N VAL A 889 -22.60 22.09 12.72
CA VAL A 889 -22.21 20.74 13.14
C VAL A 889 -21.38 20.83 14.41
N THR A 890 -21.80 20.17 15.49
CA THR A 890 -21.06 20.07 16.75
C THR A 890 -20.84 18.61 17.13
N VAL A 891 -19.59 18.20 17.31
CA VAL A 891 -19.21 16.85 17.73
C VAL A 891 -18.42 16.91 19.02
N GLN A 892 -18.79 16.10 20.01
CA GLN A 892 -18.10 16.00 21.29
C GLN A 892 -17.78 14.55 21.65
N ASN A 893 -16.55 14.30 22.11
CA ASN A 893 -16.09 12.99 22.56
C ASN A 893 -16.26 11.91 21.48
N ALA A 894 -15.43 11.97 20.44
CA ALA A 894 -15.55 11.06 19.32
C ALA A 894 -14.24 10.36 18.94
N ALA A 895 -14.30 9.08 18.56
CA ALA A 895 -13.12 8.30 18.25
C ALA A 895 -13.29 7.35 17.05
N ALA A 896 -12.26 7.25 16.21
CA ALA A 896 -12.15 6.31 15.09
C ALA A 896 -10.70 6.12 14.63
N ALA A 897 -10.38 5.18 13.73
CA ALA A 897 -9.03 5.12 13.16
C ALA A 897 -8.72 6.33 12.26
N LEU A 898 -9.68 6.80 11.47
CA LEU A 898 -9.56 7.96 10.59
C LEU A 898 -10.65 8.98 10.93
N GLY A 899 -10.27 10.19 11.34
CA GLY A 899 -11.26 11.24 11.61
C GLY A 899 -12.13 10.92 12.83
N GLY A 900 -11.66 11.26 14.03
CA GLY A 900 -12.40 10.94 15.27
C GLY A 900 -13.83 11.49 15.27
N ALA A 901 -14.05 12.66 14.70
CA ALA A 901 -15.38 13.24 14.48
C ALA A 901 -15.87 13.06 13.05
N LEU A 902 -15.08 13.47 12.05
CA LEU A 902 -15.50 13.51 10.66
C LEU A 902 -14.50 12.79 9.76
N GLY A 903 -15.00 11.82 9.00
CA GLY A 903 -14.31 11.21 7.87
C GLY A 903 -15.03 11.53 6.56
N ALA A 904 -14.33 12.06 5.57
CA ALA A 904 -14.86 12.26 4.23
C ALA A 904 -13.80 12.10 3.14
N GLU A 905 -14.20 11.77 1.91
CA GLU A 905 -13.27 11.78 0.77
C GLU A 905 -13.04 13.21 0.27
N HIS A 906 -14.12 13.99 0.11
CA HIS A 906 -14.10 15.40 -0.28
C HIS A 906 -14.92 16.26 0.67
N ALA A 907 -14.43 17.45 0.98
CA ALA A 907 -15.17 18.44 1.76
C ALA A 907 -15.14 19.82 1.09
N ASP A 908 -16.32 20.43 0.96
CA ASP A 908 -16.50 21.81 0.50
C ASP A 908 -17.24 22.63 1.57
N LEU A 909 -16.52 23.58 2.16
CA LEU A 909 -16.99 24.44 3.23
C LEU A 909 -17.08 25.88 2.71
N SER A 910 -18.26 26.26 2.23
CA SER A 910 -18.55 27.61 1.75
C SER A 910 -19.24 28.47 2.82
N GLY A 911 -19.77 27.86 3.88
CA GLY A 911 -20.41 28.55 5.00
C GLY A 911 -20.63 27.65 6.22
N GLY A 912 -21.44 28.10 7.17
CA GLY A 912 -21.76 27.35 8.40
C GLY A 912 -20.64 27.26 9.44
N SER A 913 -20.85 26.45 10.49
CA SER A 913 -19.88 26.19 11.56
C SER A 913 -19.70 24.69 11.83
N LEU A 914 -18.46 24.21 11.86
CA LEU A 914 -18.09 22.86 12.29
C LEU A 914 -17.25 22.96 13.56
N GLN A 915 -17.72 22.38 14.66
CA GLN A 915 -17.08 22.44 15.97
C GLN A 915 -16.84 21.02 16.49
N VAL A 916 -15.59 20.72 16.83
CA VAL A 916 -15.19 19.40 17.36
C VAL A 916 -14.46 19.56 18.67
N TYR A 917 -14.91 18.86 19.70
CA TYR A 917 -14.30 18.85 21.03
C TYR A 917 -13.96 17.42 21.44
N ASN A 918 -12.74 17.22 21.94
CA ASN A 918 -12.26 15.93 22.46
C ASN A 918 -12.41 14.81 21.42
N ALA A 919 -11.54 14.81 20.40
CA ALA A 919 -11.57 13.79 19.36
C ALA A 919 -10.23 13.08 19.24
N THR A 920 -10.28 11.76 19.05
CA THR A 920 -9.07 10.94 18.97
C THR A 920 -9.10 10.01 17.77
N ALA A 921 -7.99 9.92 17.04
CA ALA A 921 -7.86 8.97 15.94
C ALA A 921 -6.45 8.42 15.73
N GLU A 922 -6.28 7.49 14.79
CA GLU A 922 -4.94 7.19 14.29
C GLU A 922 -4.42 8.29 13.37
N ASN A 923 -5.22 8.76 12.42
CA ASN A 923 -4.91 9.90 11.55
C ASN A 923 -6.06 10.91 11.53
N GLY A 924 -5.74 12.20 11.54
CA GLY A 924 -6.75 13.25 11.54
C GLY A 924 -7.58 13.19 12.82
N GLY A 925 -6.97 13.50 13.97
CA GLY A 925 -7.54 13.21 15.29
C GLY A 925 -9.00 13.66 15.46
N ALA A 926 -9.39 14.79 14.85
CA ALA A 926 -10.78 15.19 14.69
C ALA A 926 -11.33 14.94 13.27
N ILE A 927 -10.61 15.38 12.25
CA ILE A 927 -11.11 15.41 10.87
C ILE A 927 -10.11 14.74 9.94
N HIS A 928 -10.59 13.82 9.11
CA HIS A 928 -9.82 13.19 8.04
C HIS A 928 -10.49 13.41 6.69
N ILE A 929 -9.77 14.04 5.76
CA ILE A 929 -10.17 14.22 4.37
C ILE A 929 -9.24 13.43 3.45
N GLY A 930 -9.81 12.49 2.69
CA GLY A 930 -9.05 11.62 1.79
C GLY A 930 -8.36 12.38 0.66
N GLU A 931 -9.10 13.24 -0.03
CA GLU A 931 -8.65 13.91 -1.25
C GLU A 931 -8.52 15.42 -1.09
N THR A 932 -9.62 16.16 -1.22
CA THR A 932 -9.57 17.63 -1.31
C THR A 932 -10.45 18.28 -0.25
N LEU A 933 -9.87 19.27 0.45
CA LEU A 933 -10.60 20.22 1.26
C LEU A 933 -10.65 21.56 0.54
N SER A 934 -11.85 21.99 0.18
CA SER A 934 -12.12 23.34 -0.32
C SER A 934 -12.80 24.15 0.78
N MET A 935 -12.27 25.33 1.10
CA MET A 935 -12.89 26.24 2.05
C MET A 935 -12.91 27.65 1.49
N SER A 936 -14.09 28.12 1.12
CA SER A 936 -14.33 29.48 0.64
C SER A 936 -15.04 30.35 1.68
N GLY A 937 -15.54 29.75 2.76
CA GLY A 937 -16.16 30.42 3.89
C GLY A 937 -16.28 29.50 5.10
N GLY A 938 -17.22 29.79 5.99
CA GLY A 938 -17.50 28.97 7.18
C GLY A 938 -16.43 29.05 8.28
N ASN A 939 -16.73 28.40 9.41
CA ASN A 939 -15.89 28.39 10.61
C ASN A 939 -15.68 26.97 11.14
N VAL A 940 -14.44 26.49 11.10
CA VAL A 940 -14.04 25.20 11.68
C VAL A 940 -13.29 25.43 12.98
N THR A 941 -13.75 24.83 14.09
CA THR A 941 -13.10 24.88 15.39
C THR A 941 -12.84 23.48 15.90
N VAL A 942 -11.59 23.18 16.25
CA VAL A 942 -11.20 21.89 16.84
C VAL A 942 -10.47 22.14 18.17
N GLN A 943 -10.91 21.47 19.23
CA GLN A 943 -10.30 21.58 20.55
C GLN A 943 -10.04 20.20 21.16
N ASN A 944 -8.87 20.03 21.76
CA ASN A 944 -8.44 18.82 22.45
C ASN A 944 -8.46 17.59 21.51
N ALA A 945 -7.70 17.65 20.43
CA ALA A 945 -7.66 16.57 19.43
C ALA A 945 -6.31 15.84 19.43
N SER A 946 -6.32 14.52 19.28
CA SER A 946 -5.11 13.70 19.35
C SER A 946 -5.06 12.65 18.25
N ALA A 947 -3.91 12.54 17.58
CA ALA A 947 -3.65 11.51 16.57
C ALA A 947 -2.44 10.61 16.93
N ARG A 948 -2.56 9.29 16.72
CA ARG A 948 -1.44 8.34 16.89
C ARG A 948 -0.40 8.41 15.76
N ARG A 949 -0.74 9.03 14.64
CA ARG A 949 0.15 9.21 13.50
C ARG A 949 0.20 10.69 13.14
N ASP A 950 -0.57 11.14 12.16
CA ASP A 950 -0.44 12.48 11.60
C ASP A 950 -1.72 13.32 11.78
N GLY A 951 -1.57 14.64 11.85
CA GLY A 951 -2.68 15.59 11.85
C GLY A 951 -3.53 15.50 13.12
N GLY A 952 -3.02 16.02 14.25
CA GLY A 952 -3.71 15.90 15.54
C GLY A 952 -5.15 16.42 15.55
N ALA A 953 -5.44 17.44 14.75
CA ALA A 953 -6.79 17.94 14.50
C ALA A 953 -7.30 17.57 13.10
N LEU A 954 -6.56 17.91 12.05
CA LEU A 954 -6.98 17.72 10.65
C LEU A 954 -5.88 17.07 9.83
N LEU A 955 -6.27 16.09 9.02
CA LEU A 955 -5.43 15.49 8.00
C LEU A 955 -6.10 15.59 6.62
N VAL A 956 -5.33 16.03 5.61
CA VAL A 956 -5.71 16.02 4.18
C VAL A 956 -4.59 15.34 3.37
N PHE A 957 -4.86 14.16 2.80
CA PHE A 957 -3.79 13.29 2.25
C PHE A 957 -3.59 13.36 0.73
N GLY A 958 -4.66 13.42 -0.06
CA GLY A 958 -4.65 13.35 -1.53
C GLY A 958 -4.41 14.72 -2.21
N GLY A 959 -5.46 15.28 -2.83
CA GLY A 959 -5.47 16.55 -3.55
C GLY A 959 -5.02 17.82 -2.80
N GLY A 960 -5.24 17.90 -1.48
CA GLY A 960 -4.75 19.01 -0.63
C GLY A 960 -5.82 20.02 -0.21
N ALA A 961 -5.40 21.12 0.43
CA ALA A 961 -6.29 22.13 1.00
C ALA A 961 -6.26 23.45 0.20
N ASN A 962 -7.42 23.81 -0.35
CA ASN A 962 -7.66 25.04 -1.11
C ASN A 962 -8.51 25.99 -0.25
N LEU A 963 -7.88 26.99 0.35
CA LEU A 963 -8.43 27.80 1.43
C LEU A 963 -8.51 29.29 1.01
N SER A 964 -9.61 29.68 0.37
CA SER A 964 -9.85 31.03 -0.12
C SER A 964 -10.66 31.94 0.81
N GLY A 965 -11.30 31.39 1.86
CA GLY A 965 -12.02 32.17 2.86
C GLY A 965 -12.40 31.37 4.11
N GLY A 966 -13.10 32.00 5.05
CA GLY A 966 -13.50 31.38 6.32
C GLY A 966 -12.40 31.37 7.39
N SER A 967 -12.64 30.63 8.48
CA SER A 967 -11.69 30.49 9.59
C SER A 967 -11.52 29.04 10.06
N LEU A 968 -10.27 28.68 10.37
CA LEU A 968 -9.91 27.39 10.96
C LEU A 968 -9.17 27.63 12.27
N GLN A 969 -9.75 27.20 13.39
CA GLN A 969 -9.20 27.40 14.73
C GLN A 969 -8.92 26.04 15.37
N VAL A 970 -7.68 25.82 15.83
CA VAL A 970 -7.28 24.60 16.52
C VAL A 970 -6.65 24.96 17.86
N ARG A 971 -7.10 24.32 18.95
CA ARG A 971 -6.53 24.47 20.28
C ARG A 971 -6.23 23.11 20.90
N ASN A 972 -5.08 22.98 21.53
CA ASN A 972 -4.66 21.76 22.24
C ASN A 972 -4.71 20.53 21.33
N ALA A 973 -3.84 20.50 20.31
CA ALA A 973 -3.77 19.38 19.38
C ALA A 973 -2.42 18.68 19.45
N GLN A 974 -2.42 17.35 19.34
CA GLN A 974 -1.18 16.60 19.35
C GLN A 974 -1.17 15.45 18.35
N ALA A 975 0.01 15.18 17.80
CA ALA A 975 0.27 14.03 16.95
C ALA A 975 1.56 13.32 17.40
N VAL A 976 1.58 11.99 17.33
CA VAL A 976 2.80 11.21 17.62
C VAL A 976 3.81 11.32 16.48
N GLN A 977 3.35 11.46 15.23
CA GLN A 977 4.17 11.75 14.06
C GLN A 977 4.05 13.24 13.71
N ASN A 978 3.57 13.60 12.52
CA ASN A 978 3.74 14.95 11.96
C ASN A 978 2.45 15.76 12.01
N GLY A 979 2.59 17.10 11.93
CA GLY A 979 1.43 18.00 11.92
C GLY A 979 0.65 17.93 13.22
N GLY A 980 1.24 18.44 14.32
CA GLY A 980 0.63 18.31 15.66
C GLY A 980 -0.80 18.83 15.73
N ALA A 981 -1.15 19.83 14.90
CA ALA A 981 -2.54 20.17 14.58
C ALA A 981 -2.95 19.73 13.17
N LEU A 982 -2.20 20.15 12.15
CA LEU A 982 -2.60 20.04 10.74
C LEU A 982 -1.55 19.27 9.95
N PHE A 983 -1.98 18.26 9.19
CA PHE A 983 -1.16 17.59 8.19
C PHE A 983 -1.81 17.74 6.81
N LEU A 984 -1.13 18.39 5.87
CA LEU A 984 -1.65 18.68 4.54
C LEU A 984 -0.71 18.16 3.46
N SER A 985 -1.25 17.55 2.40
CA SER A 985 -0.46 17.19 1.22
C SER A 985 0.04 18.42 0.47
N LYS A 986 -0.82 19.40 0.26
CA LYS A 986 -0.56 20.73 -0.34
C LYS A 986 -1.42 21.77 0.37
N LEU A 987 -0.92 23.00 0.45
CA LEU A 987 -1.67 24.16 0.94
C LEU A 987 -1.71 25.25 -0.13
N SER A 988 -2.91 25.69 -0.51
CA SER A 988 -3.15 26.93 -1.24
C SER A 988 -4.04 27.83 -0.40
N MET A 989 -3.56 29.01 -0.01
CA MET A 989 -4.28 29.94 0.86
C MET A 989 -4.27 31.35 0.27
N SER A 990 -5.46 31.93 0.04
CA SER A 990 -5.62 33.28 -0.51
C SER A 990 -6.44 34.24 0.36
N GLY A 991 -7.24 33.75 1.30
CA GLY A 991 -8.08 34.62 2.16
C GLY A 991 -8.43 34.07 3.55
N THR A 992 -8.07 32.82 3.83
CA THR A 992 -8.47 32.13 5.08
C THR A 992 -7.69 32.59 6.30
N SER A 993 -8.34 32.61 7.47
CA SER A 993 -7.68 32.79 8.77
C SER A 993 -7.51 31.46 9.52
N ILE A 994 -6.29 30.92 9.55
CA ILE A 994 -5.91 29.75 10.33
C ILE A 994 -5.28 30.19 11.65
N THR A 995 -5.79 29.72 12.78
CA THR A 995 -5.22 29.95 14.12
C THR A 995 -4.99 28.62 14.83
N VAL A 996 -3.74 28.35 15.24
CA VAL A 996 -3.37 27.16 16.02
C VAL A 996 -2.75 27.57 17.34
N GLN A 997 -3.20 26.98 18.45
CA GLN A 997 -2.65 27.19 19.78
C GLN A 997 -2.39 25.86 20.49
N ASN A 998 -1.27 25.76 21.20
CA ASN A 998 -0.89 24.57 21.99
C ASN A 998 -0.85 23.32 21.11
N ALA A 999 0.09 23.26 20.16
CA ALA A 999 0.20 22.14 19.23
C ALA A 999 1.53 21.40 19.36
N VAL A 1000 1.50 20.06 19.42
CA VAL A 1000 2.70 19.25 19.67
C VAL A 1000 2.82 18.09 18.68
N ALA A 1001 3.95 18.03 17.99
CA ALA A 1001 4.34 16.89 17.15
C ALA A 1001 5.52 16.13 17.78
N HIS A 1002 5.32 14.83 18.07
CA HIS A 1002 6.33 13.97 18.70
C HIS A 1002 7.21 13.20 17.69
N SER A 1003 7.09 13.50 16.39
CA SER A 1003 7.83 12.83 15.31
C SER A 1003 9.33 12.79 15.56
N ARG A 1004 9.93 11.62 15.32
CA ARG A 1004 11.39 11.41 15.39
C ARG A 1004 12.09 11.63 14.05
N THR A 1005 11.35 11.72 12.95
CA THR A 1005 11.90 11.80 11.58
C THR A 1005 11.74 13.20 10.99
N GLU A 1006 10.57 13.81 11.18
CA GLU A 1006 10.25 15.14 10.68
C GLU A 1006 9.63 15.99 11.80
N GLY A 1007 8.99 17.11 11.49
CA GLY A 1007 8.35 17.96 12.50
C GLY A 1007 7.45 19.00 11.83
N GLY A 1008 6.72 19.79 12.62
CA GLY A 1008 5.63 20.65 12.15
C GLY A 1008 4.62 20.76 13.28
N GLY A 1009 5.08 21.29 14.42
CA GLY A 1009 4.37 21.18 15.69
C GLY A 1009 2.93 21.68 15.62
N ALA A 1010 2.67 22.73 14.83
CA ALA A 1010 1.31 23.08 14.42
C ALA A 1010 0.95 22.50 13.04
N LEU A 1011 1.68 22.87 12.00
CA LEU A 1011 1.33 22.56 10.61
C LEU A 1011 2.49 21.87 9.89
N TYR A 1012 2.19 20.75 9.24
CA TYR A 1012 3.07 20.05 8.33
C TYR A 1012 2.46 20.04 6.92
N VAL A 1013 3.21 20.51 5.93
CA VAL A 1013 2.84 20.48 4.50
C VAL A 1013 3.85 19.63 3.73
N LYS A 1014 3.38 18.52 3.14
CA LYS A 1014 4.24 17.55 2.47
C LYS A 1014 4.83 18.07 1.15
N LYS A 1015 4.03 18.78 0.35
CA LYS A 1015 4.44 19.39 -0.91
C LYS A 1015 4.60 20.90 -0.71
N GLU A 1016 3.92 21.70 -1.52
CA GLU A 1016 4.04 23.16 -1.56
C GLU A 1016 3.02 23.82 -0.63
N ALA A 1017 3.45 24.89 0.03
CA ALA A 1017 2.56 25.86 0.67
C ALA A 1017 2.61 27.18 -0.09
N ASN A 1018 1.51 27.51 -0.76
CA ASN A 1018 1.33 28.74 -1.51
C ASN A 1018 0.37 29.65 -0.75
N ILE A 1019 0.88 30.78 -0.26
CA ILE A 1019 0.13 31.76 0.52
C ILE A 1019 0.14 33.08 -0.25
N SER A 1020 -0.97 33.39 -0.92
CA SER A 1020 -1.16 34.66 -1.62
C SER A 1020 -1.97 35.67 -0.81
N GLY A 1021 -2.59 35.23 0.28
CA GLY A 1021 -3.39 36.08 1.18
C GLY A 1021 -3.88 35.32 2.41
N GLY A 1022 -4.70 35.96 3.24
CA GLY A 1022 -5.16 35.39 4.51
C GLY A 1022 -4.15 35.51 5.66
N ARG A 1023 -4.39 34.75 6.75
CA ARG A 1023 -3.60 34.82 7.98
C ARG A 1023 -3.37 33.44 8.57
N LEU A 1024 -2.12 33.09 8.86
CA LEU A 1024 -1.74 31.93 9.65
C LEU A 1024 -1.15 32.40 10.98
N ARG A 1025 -1.82 32.12 12.10
CA ARG A 1025 -1.34 32.44 13.44
C ARG A 1025 -1.08 31.18 14.24
N VAL A 1026 0.14 31.02 14.74
CA VAL A 1026 0.52 29.90 15.60
C VAL A 1026 1.03 30.42 16.94
N ARG A 1027 0.52 29.87 18.04
CA ARG A 1027 1.02 30.13 19.40
C ARG A 1027 1.34 28.82 20.11
N ASP A 1028 2.43 28.78 20.85
CA ASP A 1028 2.77 27.69 21.76
C ASP A 1028 2.84 26.34 21.02
N ALA A 1029 3.82 26.22 20.11
CA ALA A 1029 3.94 25.06 19.24
C ALA A 1029 5.30 24.36 19.35
N LYS A 1030 5.28 23.03 19.45
CA LYS A 1030 6.47 22.22 19.76
C LYS A 1030 6.63 21.05 18.77
N ALA A 1031 7.84 20.88 18.23
CA ALA A 1031 8.19 19.76 17.38
C ALA A 1031 9.48 19.07 17.83
N MET A 1032 9.50 17.73 17.83
CA MET A 1032 10.68 16.94 18.24
C MET A 1032 11.80 16.85 17.19
N GLN A 1033 11.61 17.40 15.98
CA GLN A 1033 12.69 17.60 15.00
C GLN A 1033 12.69 19.01 14.40
N TYR A 1034 11.79 19.33 13.48
CA TYR A 1034 11.87 20.56 12.66
C TYR A 1034 10.60 21.39 12.79
N GLY A 1035 10.71 22.72 12.65
CA GLY A 1035 9.55 23.62 12.52
C GLY A 1035 8.56 23.51 13.68
N GLY A 1036 8.83 24.22 14.78
CA GLY A 1036 7.93 24.20 15.95
C GLY A 1036 6.50 24.60 15.58
N ALA A 1037 6.33 25.54 14.65
CA ALA A 1037 5.05 25.95 14.10
C ALA A 1037 4.78 25.34 12.72
N LEU A 1038 5.62 25.62 11.72
CA LEU A 1038 5.35 25.25 10.32
C LEU A 1038 6.52 24.46 9.74
N VAL A 1039 6.20 23.36 9.06
CA VAL A 1039 7.11 22.69 8.14
C VAL A 1039 6.53 22.59 6.75
N THR A 1040 7.34 22.94 5.76
CA THR A 1040 7.11 22.58 4.37
C THR A 1040 8.22 21.63 3.91
N ALA A 1041 7.85 20.41 3.52
CA ALA A 1041 8.81 19.43 3.01
C ALA A 1041 9.22 19.69 1.54
N SER A 1042 8.62 20.68 0.88
CA SER A 1042 9.08 21.24 -0.39
C SER A 1042 9.27 22.76 -0.27
N ASN A 1043 8.47 23.56 -0.99
CA ASN A 1043 8.60 25.02 -1.08
C ASN A 1043 7.55 25.74 -0.22
N LEU A 1044 7.93 26.93 0.24
CA LEU A 1044 7.03 27.94 0.77
C LEU A 1044 7.05 29.15 -0.16
N SER A 1045 5.91 29.48 -0.77
CA SER A 1045 5.78 30.67 -1.61
C SER A 1045 4.77 31.62 -0.98
N MET A 1046 5.21 32.84 -0.70
CA MET A 1046 4.37 33.92 -0.19
C MET A 1046 4.34 35.07 -1.20
N SER A 1047 3.18 35.30 -1.79
CA SER A 1047 2.91 36.49 -2.62
C SER A 1047 1.94 37.47 -1.93
N GLY A 1048 1.64 37.21 -0.67
CA GLY A 1048 0.80 38.01 0.21
C GLY A 1048 0.52 37.28 1.53
N GLY A 1049 -0.45 37.77 2.28
CA GLY A 1049 -0.87 37.15 3.55
C GLY A 1049 0.13 37.31 4.70
N ASN A 1050 -0.31 36.93 5.91
CA ASN A 1050 0.45 37.12 7.14
C ASN A 1050 0.63 35.81 7.92
N ILE A 1051 1.86 35.39 8.15
CA ILE A 1051 2.22 34.32 9.08
C ILE A 1051 2.72 34.97 10.37
N THR A 1052 2.15 34.60 11.52
CA THR A 1052 2.60 35.06 12.84
C THR A 1052 2.80 33.86 13.76
N VAL A 1053 4.01 33.68 14.27
CA VAL A 1053 4.38 32.62 15.19
C VAL A 1053 4.85 33.23 16.52
N GLN A 1054 4.34 32.69 17.63
CA GLN A 1054 4.74 33.07 18.98
C GLN A 1054 5.00 31.83 19.81
N ASN A 1055 6.11 31.80 20.56
CA ASN A 1055 6.48 30.70 21.46
C ASN A 1055 6.55 29.36 20.70
N ALA A 1056 7.60 29.19 19.89
CA ALA A 1056 7.79 27.97 19.11
C ALA A 1056 9.13 27.29 19.44
N TRP A 1057 9.11 25.96 19.49
CA TRP A 1057 10.30 25.17 19.78
C TRP A 1057 10.47 24.00 18.82
N ALA A 1058 11.69 23.81 18.33
CA ALA A 1058 12.09 22.62 17.58
C ALA A 1058 13.44 22.06 18.08
N ARG A 1059 13.60 20.74 18.06
CA ARG A 1059 14.86 20.12 18.51
C ARG A 1059 16.03 20.36 17.55
N LYS A 1060 15.80 20.37 16.24
CA LYS A 1060 16.84 20.51 15.22
C LYS A 1060 16.81 21.89 14.58
N GLY A 1061 15.95 22.07 13.58
CA GLY A 1061 16.01 23.20 12.66
C GLY A 1061 14.71 24.00 12.62
N GLY A 1062 14.82 25.33 12.56
CA GLY A 1062 13.67 26.20 12.34
C GLY A 1062 12.75 26.21 13.56
N GLY A 1063 13.17 26.86 14.64
CA GLY A 1063 12.43 26.84 15.91
C GLY A 1063 10.96 27.19 15.75
N ALA A 1064 10.64 28.09 14.81
CA ALA A 1064 9.28 28.35 14.33
C ALA A 1064 8.98 27.70 12.98
N VAL A 1065 9.75 28.03 11.95
CA VAL A 1065 9.45 27.65 10.56
C VAL A 1065 10.63 26.92 9.94
N TYR A 1066 10.37 25.79 9.30
CA TYR A 1066 11.36 25.05 8.54
C TYR A 1066 10.86 24.79 7.13
N VAL A 1067 11.66 25.17 6.13
CA VAL A 1067 11.40 24.96 4.71
C VAL A 1067 12.53 24.11 4.15
N ARG A 1068 12.19 22.93 3.60
CA ARG A 1068 13.21 21.98 3.13
C ARG A 1068 13.94 22.49 1.89
N LEU A 1069 13.21 23.07 0.93
CA LEU A 1069 13.76 23.47 -0.36
C LEU A 1069 13.86 25.00 -0.46
N HIS A 1070 12.87 25.66 -1.06
CA HIS A 1070 12.93 27.09 -1.35
C HIS A 1070 11.83 27.86 -0.62
N ALA A 1071 12.21 28.99 -0.03
CA ALA A 1071 11.27 29.98 0.47
C ALA A 1071 11.31 31.19 -0.46
N SER A 1072 10.18 31.54 -1.08
CA SER A 1072 10.04 32.72 -1.93
C SER A 1072 9.05 33.67 -1.30
N LEU A 1073 9.46 34.93 -1.08
CA LEU A 1073 8.59 35.99 -0.59
C LEU A 1073 8.65 37.15 -1.60
N SER A 1074 7.55 37.38 -2.31
CA SER A 1074 7.38 38.57 -3.16
C SER A 1074 6.50 39.63 -2.50
N ASN A 1075 5.67 39.25 -1.52
CA ASN A 1075 4.91 40.14 -0.67
C ASN A 1075 4.44 39.39 0.61
N GLY A 1076 3.71 40.07 1.49
CA GLY A 1076 3.19 39.51 2.74
C GLY A 1076 4.15 39.69 3.92
N SER A 1077 3.80 39.11 5.08
CA SER A 1077 4.59 39.24 6.31
C SER A 1077 4.76 37.91 7.04
N LEU A 1078 5.99 37.60 7.45
CA LEU A 1078 6.33 36.50 8.36
C LEU A 1078 6.91 37.07 9.66
N GLN A 1079 6.16 36.94 10.76
CA GLN A 1079 6.56 37.46 12.07
C GLN A 1079 6.77 36.31 13.05
N VAL A 1080 7.93 36.24 13.68
CA VAL A 1080 8.27 35.21 14.66
C VAL A 1080 8.72 35.89 15.96
N ARG A 1081 8.10 35.52 17.08
CA ARG A 1081 8.48 35.97 18.42
C ARG A 1081 8.72 34.79 19.34
N ASN A 1082 9.80 34.82 20.12
CA ASN A 1082 10.15 33.77 21.09
C ASN A 1082 10.23 32.39 20.42
N ALA A 1083 11.26 32.18 19.59
CA ALA A 1083 11.48 30.90 18.91
C ALA A 1083 12.81 30.28 19.32
N THR A 1084 12.84 28.96 19.50
CA THR A 1084 14.03 28.24 19.93
C THR A 1084 14.24 27.00 19.07
N ALA A 1085 15.44 26.87 18.50
CA ALA A 1085 15.90 25.63 17.86
C ALA A 1085 17.07 25.07 18.67
N ALA A 1086 17.16 23.75 18.88
CA ALA A 1086 18.34 23.21 19.59
C ALA A 1086 19.57 23.05 18.67
N GLU A 1087 19.43 23.10 17.34
CA GLU A 1087 20.57 23.08 16.41
C GLU A 1087 20.70 24.37 15.59
N SER A 1088 19.89 24.61 14.55
CA SER A 1088 20.09 25.73 13.63
C SER A 1088 18.81 26.48 13.27
N GLY A 1089 18.91 27.77 12.96
CA GLY A 1089 17.76 28.58 12.54
C GLY A 1089 16.77 28.79 13.68
N GLY A 1090 17.17 29.57 14.70
CA GLY A 1090 16.40 29.73 15.94
C GLY A 1090 14.93 30.11 15.72
N ALA A 1091 14.64 30.88 14.66
CA ALA A 1091 13.29 31.11 14.16
C ALA A 1091 13.01 30.39 12.84
N LEU A 1092 13.84 30.62 11.81
CA LEU A 1092 13.61 30.16 10.44
C LEU A 1092 14.79 29.33 9.93
N TYR A 1093 14.50 28.20 9.31
CA TYR A 1093 15.50 27.39 8.62
C TYR A 1093 15.05 27.12 7.18
N ILE A 1094 15.93 27.38 6.22
CA ILE A 1094 15.69 27.17 4.79
C ILE A 1094 16.81 26.30 4.21
N GLY A 1095 16.45 25.14 3.69
CA GLY A 1095 17.42 24.11 3.27
C GLY A 1095 18.09 24.37 1.93
N ARG A 1096 17.58 25.28 1.09
CA ARG A 1096 18.26 25.69 -0.16
C ARG A 1096 18.29 27.22 -0.31
N THR A 1097 17.24 27.79 -0.88
CA THR A 1097 17.26 29.21 -1.28
C THR A 1097 16.17 30.00 -0.57
N LEU A 1098 16.55 31.13 0.00
CA LEU A 1098 15.63 32.21 0.35
C LEU A 1098 15.64 33.24 -0.76
N SER A 1099 14.52 33.45 -1.45
CA SER A 1099 14.36 34.51 -2.44
C SER A 1099 13.37 35.54 -1.92
N MET A 1100 13.82 36.77 -1.67
CA MET A 1100 12.95 37.88 -1.29
C MET A 1100 13.03 38.97 -2.35
N SER A 1101 11.93 39.18 -3.09
CA SER A 1101 11.74 40.35 -3.96
C SER A 1101 10.80 41.39 -3.33
N GLY A 1102 10.15 41.04 -2.22
CA GLY A 1102 9.29 41.92 -1.44
C GLY A 1102 8.84 41.26 -0.12
N GLY A 1103 7.90 41.89 0.58
CA GLY A 1103 7.38 41.40 1.86
C GLY A 1103 8.34 41.60 3.05
N ASN A 1104 7.88 41.23 4.24
CA ASN A 1104 8.58 41.54 5.50
C ASN A 1104 8.74 40.30 6.40
N ILE A 1105 9.98 39.94 6.72
CA ILE A 1105 10.30 38.97 7.78
C ILE A 1105 10.73 39.73 9.05
N THR A 1106 10.08 39.47 10.18
CA THR A 1106 10.46 40.06 11.47
C THR A 1106 10.65 38.96 12.51
N VAL A 1107 11.84 38.88 13.09
CA VAL A 1107 12.18 37.91 14.14
C VAL A 1107 12.56 38.66 15.41
N GLN A 1108 11.94 38.28 16.52
CA GLN A 1108 12.24 38.81 17.85
C GLN A 1108 12.46 37.67 18.84
N ASN A 1109 13.53 37.73 19.64
CA ASN A 1109 13.84 36.74 20.67
C ASN A 1109 13.96 35.32 20.09
N ALA A 1110 14.98 35.10 19.25
CA ALA A 1110 15.27 33.78 18.68
C ALA A 1110 16.55 33.20 19.29
N THR A 1111 16.55 31.90 19.60
CA THR A 1111 17.71 31.25 20.22
C THR A 1111 18.05 29.94 19.51
N THR A 1112 19.35 29.68 19.36
CA THR A 1112 19.85 28.40 18.85
C THR A 1112 21.19 28.01 19.47
N ARG A 1113 21.56 26.73 19.42
CA ARG A 1113 22.90 26.30 19.89
C ARG A 1113 23.97 26.41 18.80
N LYS A 1114 23.65 26.02 17.56
CA LYS A 1114 24.62 26.00 16.44
C LYS A 1114 24.50 27.26 15.58
N ASN A 1115 23.96 27.15 14.36
CA ASN A 1115 24.05 28.17 13.31
C ASN A 1115 22.77 29.00 13.15
N GLY A 1116 22.92 30.29 12.83
CA GLY A 1116 21.82 31.17 12.39
C GLY A 1116 20.86 31.46 13.53
N GLY A 1117 21.28 32.34 14.45
CA GLY A 1117 20.55 32.67 15.68
C GLY A 1117 19.07 32.98 15.48
N ALA A 1118 18.73 33.64 14.38
CA ALA A 1118 17.36 33.84 13.92
C ALA A 1118 17.02 33.06 12.65
N VAL A 1119 17.77 33.31 11.58
CA VAL A 1119 17.51 32.72 10.25
C VAL A 1119 18.74 31.95 9.80
N HIS A 1120 18.54 30.72 9.33
CA HIS A 1120 19.56 29.93 8.68
C HIS A 1120 19.14 29.58 7.26
N VAL A 1121 19.97 29.91 6.28
CA VAL A 1121 19.80 29.55 4.87
C VAL A 1121 21.01 28.73 4.43
N HIS A 1122 20.78 27.52 3.94
CA HIS A 1122 21.88 26.58 3.71
C HIS A 1122 22.69 26.84 2.45
N LEU A 1123 22.06 27.32 1.35
CA LEU A 1123 22.76 27.56 0.08
C LEU A 1123 22.82 29.05 -0.28
N HIS A 1124 21.69 29.66 -0.66
CA HIS A 1124 21.66 31.00 -1.24
C HIS A 1124 20.55 31.86 -0.64
N ALA A 1125 20.86 33.13 -0.36
CA ALA A 1125 19.85 34.12 -0.01
C ALA A 1125 19.89 35.24 -1.06
N ASN A 1126 18.86 35.30 -1.90
CA ASN A 1126 18.68 36.31 -2.94
C ASN A 1126 17.68 37.35 -2.45
N LEU A 1127 18.17 38.47 -1.93
CA LEU A 1127 17.36 39.54 -1.36
C LEU A 1127 17.40 40.75 -2.30
N SER A 1128 16.48 40.81 -3.28
CA SER A 1128 16.35 41.93 -4.21
C SER A 1128 15.30 42.97 -3.79
N GLY A 1129 14.46 42.64 -2.80
CA GLY A 1129 13.48 43.57 -2.21
C GLY A 1129 12.83 43.03 -0.93
N GLY A 1130 12.07 43.88 -0.24
CA GLY A 1130 11.44 43.56 1.05
C GLY A 1130 12.28 43.97 2.27
N SER A 1131 11.90 43.52 3.47
CA SER A 1131 12.66 43.77 4.70
C SER A 1131 12.82 42.52 5.57
N LEU A 1132 14.02 42.33 6.14
CA LEU A 1132 14.31 41.33 7.16
C LEU A 1132 14.81 42.05 8.42
N GLN A 1133 14.01 42.03 9.50
CA GLN A 1133 14.36 42.63 10.78
C GLN A 1133 14.57 41.54 11.83
N VAL A 1134 15.73 41.53 12.48
CA VAL A 1134 16.06 40.59 13.56
C VAL A 1134 16.40 41.38 14.81
N ARG A 1135 15.73 41.08 15.93
CA ARG A 1135 15.98 41.68 17.25
C ARG A 1135 16.17 40.57 18.29
N ASN A 1136 17.20 40.70 19.12
CA ASN A 1136 17.52 39.75 20.20
C ASN A 1136 17.60 38.29 19.69
N ALA A 1137 18.53 38.02 18.77
CA ALA A 1137 18.81 36.66 18.33
C ALA A 1137 20.15 36.17 18.89
N THR A 1138 20.21 34.92 19.33
CA THR A 1138 21.41 34.34 19.95
C THR A 1138 21.73 32.98 19.35
N ALA A 1139 23.02 32.73 19.11
CA ALA A 1139 23.57 31.43 18.70
C ALA A 1139 24.81 31.14 19.56
N ALA A 1140 24.98 29.91 20.05
CA ALA A 1140 26.05 29.59 20.99
C ALA A 1140 27.40 29.24 20.31
N GLU A 1141 27.39 28.62 19.13
CA GLU A 1141 28.61 28.19 18.42
C GLU A 1141 28.98 29.13 17.26
N SER A 1142 28.02 29.52 16.41
CA SER A 1142 28.28 30.38 15.24
C SER A 1142 27.03 31.18 14.85
N GLY A 1143 27.11 32.51 15.07
CA GLY A 1143 26.05 33.51 14.85
C GLY A 1143 25.39 33.50 13.49
#